data_AF-A0A087GP47-F1
#
_entry.id   AF-A0A087GP47-F1
#
_cell.length_a   1.000
_cell.length_b   1.000
_cell.length_c   1.000
_cell.angle_alpha   90.00
_cell.angle_beta   90.00
_cell.angle_gamma   90.00
#
_symmetry.space_group_name_H-M   'P 1'
#
loop_
_entity.id
_entity.type
_entity.pdbx_description
1 polymer ?
#
loop_
_entity_poly.entity_id
_entity_poly.type
_entity_poly.pdbx_seq_one_letter_code
_entity_poly.pdbx_strand_id
1 'polypeptide(L)'
;MGRVMFVKFGFLLLVISFGFLSNTLGQQQDDGDGDGDDDDTSVYIVTLKQPSIVHLFEEEEELKQNRNKQHHRSKFAPTLQPRNISRKRHGRSKSKTPSHAQNHDSFLRKTLKGEKYIKLYSYHYLINGFAVFLTSQQAEKLSMRREVANIVLDYSVRTATTYTPQFMGLPEGAWLKEGGFEVAGEGIVIGIIDTGIDPNHPSFSDNINSQHSYPIPKHFSGLCEVTPDFPSGSCNKKLIGARHFAQSAITRAIFNSSEEYASPFDADGHGTLTASIAAGNHGVPVILSNHNLGNASGIAPRAHISVYKALYKGFGGFAADVVAAIDQAAQDGVDILSLSFIPNQKPPGVAIFFNPLDMAILSAVKSGIFVVQAAGNTGPSPQSMSSFSPWIFTVGASSHDRVYSNSLTLGNNVTIPGVGFSSPTDDGEMYKIVSAIHALNNITSVDNDMYVGECQDYKNFDQDLVSGNLLLCSYTVRFVLGLSTIKQALDVAKNLSAIGVVFYKDPYVLGFQINPTPMDMPGIIVPSAEDSKILLKYYNSFLQRDVTTKQIVGFGAVAAIEGGLNANFSNRAPQVMYYSARGPDPEDNSTNNADILKPNLVAPGNSIWAAWSSASTDSTEFQGEKFALMSGTSMAAPHVAGVAALIKQTYPQFSPSEIASALSTTALLYDNKGGPIMSQRSYTNPDQSLSPATPFDMGSGFVNATAAVNPGLIFDTSFEDYMSFLCGINGSDPVVFNYTGLSCSAKNARISGFDLNFPSITVSMLKGTQIFRRSMKNIAGNETYNVGWSPPYGVSMKVSPTQFSIAMGETQTLSVTLNATKNSSSSSFGRIGLFGNTGHVVNIPVSVISKIASS
;
A
#
# COMPACT_ATOMS: atom_id res chain seq x y z
N MET A 1 -3.74 -30.24 -53.18
CA MET A 1 -5.13 -30.36 -53.69
C MET A 1 -6.03 -29.64 -52.66
N GLY A 2 -6.68 -28.54 -53.05
CA GLY A 2 -7.68 -27.78 -52.25
C GLY A 2 -7.09 -26.74 -51.28
N ARG A 3 -6.83 -25.50 -51.72
CA ARG A 3 -7.71 -24.31 -51.75
C ARG A 3 -7.94 -23.64 -50.38
N VAL A 4 -7.31 -22.48 -50.16
CA VAL A 4 -7.91 -21.36 -49.41
C VAL A 4 -7.66 -20.06 -50.20
N MET A 5 -8.74 -19.29 -50.31
CA MET A 5 -8.94 -18.10 -51.16
C MET A 5 -8.06 -16.90 -50.79
N PHE A 6 -7.60 -16.21 -51.84
CA PHE A 6 -7.28 -14.79 -51.85
C PHE A 6 -8.46 -14.02 -52.45
N VAL A 7 -8.91 -12.91 -51.84
CA VAL A 7 -9.38 -11.70 -52.56
C VAL A 7 -9.10 -10.45 -51.70
N LYS A 8 -8.44 -9.48 -52.34
CA LYS A 8 -8.09 -8.10 -51.92
C LYS A 8 -9.27 -7.13 -52.02
N PHE A 9 -9.23 -6.02 -51.27
CA PHE A 9 -9.58 -4.65 -51.68
C PHE A 9 -9.17 -3.73 -50.50
N GLY A 10 -8.57 -2.55 -50.60
CA GLY A 10 -8.14 -1.70 -51.71
C GLY A 10 -7.69 -0.38 -51.05
N PHE A 11 -6.47 0.08 -51.37
CA PHE A 11 -5.89 1.35 -50.93
C PHE A 11 -6.59 2.54 -51.62
N LEU A 12 -6.80 3.64 -50.89
CA LEU A 12 -6.84 4.98 -51.48
C LEU A 12 -6.04 5.94 -50.59
N LEU A 13 -5.11 6.66 -51.20
CA LEU A 13 -4.05 7.46 -50.58
C LEU A 13 -4.04 8.85 -51.25
N LEU A 14 -4.07 9.92 -50.45
CA LEU A 14 -3.72 11.31 -50.79
C LEU A 14 -3.78 12.11 -49.46
N VAL A 15 -2.70 12.32 -48.70
CA VAL A 15 -1.47 13.15 -48.87
C VAL A 15 -1.74 14.66 -48.80
N ILE A 16 -0.81 15.34 -48.11
CA ILE A 16 -0.54 16.80 -47.95
C ILE A 16 -1.05 17.34 -46.58
N SER A 17 -0.25 17.85 -45.63
CA SER A 17 1.18 18.22 -45.60
C SER A 17 1.57 18.84 -44.23
N PHE A 18 2.85 18.63 -43.82
CA PHE A 18 3.75 19.45 -42.96
C PHE A 18 3.33 19.79 -41.52
N GLY A 19 4.18 19.75 -40.48
CA GLY A 19 5.62 19.57 -40.30
C GLY A 19 5.88 19.59 -38.77
N PHE A 20 6.78 18.77 -38.23
CA PHE A 20 8.23 19.00 -38.03
C PHE A 20 8.58 19.51 -36.62
N LEU A 21 9.43 18.71 -35.93
CA LEU A 21 10.50 19.06 -34.95
C LEU A 21 10.08 19.87 -33.71
N SER A 22 10.52 19.59 -32.47
CA SER A 22 11.87 19.19 -31.99
C SER A 22 11.74 19.01 -30.44
N ASN A 23 12.32 18.03 -29.73
CA ASN A 23 13.73 17.93 -29.29
C ASN A 23 14.36 19.33 -29.02
N THR A 24 14.90 19.71 -27.87
CA THR A 24 15.69 18.97 -26.87
C THR A 24 16.20 19.98 -25.83
N LEU A 25 16.58 19.47 -24.65
CA LEU A 25 17.63 19.92 -23.73
C LEU A 25 17.51 21.31 -23.06
N GLY A 26 17.17 21.31 -21.76
CA GLY A 26 18.16 21.03 -20.71
C GLY A 26 19.41 21.92 -20.65
N GLN A 27 19.58 22.62 -19.53
CA GLN A 27 20.66 22.43 -18.54
C GLN A 27 21.28 23.72 -17.98
N GLN A 28 21.47 23.65 -16.64
CA GLN A 28 22.64 24.12 -15.86
C GLN A 28 22.85 25.62 -15.65
N GLN A 29 23.49 26.12 -14.58
CA GLN A 29 23.91 25.66 -13.24
C GLN A 29 24.59 26.88 -12.57
N ASP A 30 24.94 26.73 -11.31
CA ASP A 30 25.36 27.74 -10.33
C ASP A 30 26.65 28.56 -10.59
N ASP A 31 26.72 29.66 -9.81
CA ASP A 31 27.86 30.35 -9.16
C ASP A 31 28.87 31.23 -9.94
N GLY A 32 28.99 32.50 -9.49
CA GLY A 32 30.28 33.21 -9.38
C GLY A 32 30.47 34.59 -10.07
N ASP A 33 30.38 35.65 -9.25
CA ASP A 33 30.93 37.02 -9.38
C ASP A 33 30.47 37.99 -10.50
N GLY A 34 29.84 39.09 -10.07
CA GLY A 34 29.81 40.36 -10.81
C GLY A 34 28.54 41.18 -10.61
N ASP A 35 28.65 42.28 -9.86
CA ASP A 35 27.66 43.37 -9.67
C ASP A 35 26.67 43.60 -10.83
N GLY A 36 25.39 43.65 -10.48
CA GLY A 36 24.32 44.24 -11.30
C GLY A 36 22.94 43.92 -10.73
N ASP A 37 22.30 44.91 -10.09
CA ASP A 37 20.94 44.88 -9.55
C ASP A 37 19.94 44.09 -10.42
N ASP A 38 19.62 42.84 -10.05
CA ASP A 38 18.58 42.04 -10.70
C ASP A 38 17.31 42.05 -9.82
N ASP A 39 16.32 42.79 -10.31
CA ASP A 39 15.01 43.02 -9.71
C ASP A 39 14.24 41.68 -9.68
N ASP A 40 14.10 41.07 -8.50
CA ASP A 40 13.58 39.70 -8.31
C ASP A 40 12.19 39.54 -8.97
N THR A 41 12.17 38.90 -10.14
CA THR A 41 10.96 38.65 -10.93
C THR A 41 10.37 37.30 -10.55
N SER A 42 9.08 37.29 -10.23
CA SER A 42 8.39 36.07 -9.79
C SER A 42 6.98 36.00 -10.36
N VAL A 43 6.36 34.82 -10.27
CA VAL A 43 4.96 34.64 -10.64
C VAL A 43 4.08 35.07 -9.48
N TYR A 44 3.07 35.89 -9.76
CA TYR A 44 2.06 36.31 -8.79
C TYR A 44 0.67 35.91 -9.26
N ILE A 45 -0.14 35.41 -8.34
CA ILE A 45 -1.56 35.13 -8.52
C ILE A 45 -2.34 36.35 -8.02
N VAL A 46 -3.06 37.02 -8.93
CA VAL A 46 -3.85 38.23 -8.65
C VAL A 46 -5.32 37.90 -8.73
N THR A 47 -6.05 38.15 -7.65
CA THR A 47 -7.52 37.99 -7.58
C THR A 47 -8.20 39.35 -7.57
N LEU A 48 -9.32 39.48 -8.28
CA LEU A 48 -10.07 40.73 -8.41
C LEU A 48 -11.34 40.69 -7.54
N LYS A 49 -11.78 41.84 -7.04
CA LYS A 49 -12.97 41.95 -6.18
C LYS A 49 -14.30 41.67 -6.88
N GLN A 50 -14.32 41.71 -8.21
CA GLN A 50 -15.52 41.35 -8.97
C GLN A 50 -15.76 39.82 -8.90
N PRO A 51 -17.01 39.37 -8.77
CA PRO A 51 -17.33 37.95 -8.69
C PRO A 51 -16.93 37.19 -9.97
N SER A 52 -16.63 35.90 -9.82
CA SER A 52 -16.36 34.98 -10.94
C SER A 52 -17.64 34.62 -11.69
N ILE A 53 -17.49 34.02 -12.88
CA ILE A 53 -18.62 33.64 -13.72
C ILE A 53 -19.56 32.66 -13.01
N VAL A 54 -19.05 31.74 -12.17
CA VAL A 54 -19.88 30.81 -11.38
C VAL A 54 -20.86 31.54 -10.47
N HIS A 55 -20.45 32.63 -9.81
CA HIS A 55 -21.31 33.41 -8.94
C HIS A 55 -22.32 34.30 -9.69
N LEU A 56 -22.08 34.59 -10.98
CA LEU A 56 -23.02 35.35 -11.82
C LEU A 56 -24.14 34.47 -12.39
N PHE A 57 -23.93 33.14 -12.47
CA PHE A 57 -24.96 32.20 -12.92
C PHE A 57 -26.05 31.96 -11.86
N GLU A 58 -25.70 31.98 -10.57
CA GLU A 58 -26.67 31.85 -9.48
C GLU A 58 -27.65 33.04 -9.45
N GLU A 59 -27.17 34.28 -9.66
CA GLU A 59 -28.05 35.45 -9.78
C GLU A 59 -28.96 35.40 -11.03
N GLU A 60 -28.47 34.87 -12.16
CA GLU A 60 -29.29 34.74 -13.38
C GLU A 60 -30.35 33.63 -13.27
N GLU A 61 -30.06 32.53 -12.58
CA GLU A 61 -31.01 31.47 -12.24
C GLU A 61 -32.03 31.96 -11.21
N GLU A 62 -31.62 32.69 -10.16
CA GLU A 62 -32.53 33.32 -9.19
C GLU A 62 -33.43 34.39 -9.84
N LEU A 63 -32.90 35.21 -10.77
CA LEU A 63 -33.69 36.19 -11.53
C LEU A 63 -34.63 35.52 -12.55
N LYS A 64 -34.25 34.39 -13.16
CA LYS A 64 -35.13 33.59 -14.03
C LYS A 64 -36.23 32.89 -13.22
N GLN A 65 -35.92 32.37 -12.03
CA GLN A 65 -36.90 31.79 -11.12
C GLN A 65 -37.85 32.85 -10.55
N ASN A 66 -37.36 34.06 -10.23
CA ASN A 66 -38.21 35.18 -9.79
C ASN A 66 -39.08 35.77 -10.92
N ARG A 67 -38.60 35.82 -12.16
CA ARG A 67 -39.41 36.20 -13.33
C ARG A 67 -40.47 35.16 -13.70
N ASN A 68 -40.17 33.87 -13.56
CA ASN A 68 -41.14 32.79 -13.77
C ASN A 68 -42.19 32.71 -12.64
N LYS A 69 -41.84 33.12 -11.41
CA LYS A 69 -42.80 33.25 -10.28
C LYS A 69 -43.72 34.48 -10.39
N GLN A 70 -43.37 35.50 -11.17
CA GLN A 70 -44.22 36.68 -11.39
C GLN A 70 -45.24 36.55 -12.54
N HIS A 71 -45.13 35.54 -13.41
CA HIS A 71 -46.05 35.37 -14.55
C HIS A 71 -47.26 34.45 -14.31
N HIS A 72 -47.43 33.91 -13.09
CA HIS A 72 -48.62 33.15 -12.68
C HIS A 72 -49.32 33.76 -11.45
N ARG A 73 -49.97 34.94 -11.61
CA ARG A 73 -51.19 35.33 -10.87
C ARG A 73 -51.83 36.63 -11.42
N SER A 74 -53.06 36.48 -11.92
CA SER A 74 -54.19 37.45 -12.15
C SER A 74 -53.90 38.87 -12.65
N LYS A 75 -54.31 39.27 -13.87
CA LYS A 75 -55.66 39.74 -14.29
C LYS A 75 -56.30 40.83 -13.40
N PHE A 76 -56.32 42.09 -13.86
CA PHE A 76 -57.51 42.94 -14.12
C PHE A 76 -57.07 44.32 -14.72
N ALA A 77 -57.82 44.82 -15.71
CA ALA A 77 -57.62 46.07 -16.50
C ALA A 77 -58.54 47.22 -15.99
N PRO A 78 -58.71 48.44 -16.60
CA PRO A 78 -58.27 48.95 -17.93
C PRO A 78 -57.94 50.49 -18.06
N THR A 79 -57.77 50.93 -19.33
CA THR A 79 -57.86 52.29 -19.97
C THR A 79 -56.55 53.11 -20.10
N LEU A 80 -56.09 53.63 -21.24
CA LEU A 80 -56.71 54.13 -22.49
C LEU A 80 -55.83 53.92 -23.76
N GLN A 81 -56.50 53.97 -24.92
CA GLN A 81 -56.05 53.90 -26.34
C GLN A 81 -55.88 55.33 -26.94
N PRO A 82 -55.63 55.57 -28.27
CA PRO A 82 -54.84 54.86 -29.31
C PRO A 82 -54.12 55.79 -30.35
N ARG A 83 -53.13 55.28 -31.11
CA ARG A 83 -53.15 55.08 -32.60
C ARG A 83 -51.78 55.09 -33.32
N ASN A 84 -51.69 54.10 -34.23
CA ASN A 84 -51.12 54.06 -35.59
C ASN A 84 -49.62 53.81 -35.93
N ILE A 85 -49.37 52.55 -36.32
CA ILE A 85 -48.73 52.03 -37.57
C ILE A 85 -47.30 52.48 -37.95
N SER A 86 -46.34 51.52 -37.95
CA SER A 86 -45.65 51.04 -39.16
C SER A 86 -44.52 50.03 -38.84
N ARG A 87 -44.37 49.01 -39.72
CA ARG A 87 -43.35 47.95 -39.71
C ARG A 87 -41.93 48.47 -39.98
N LYS A 88 -40.90 47.84 -39.38
CA LYS A 88 -39.92 46.99 -40.09
C LYS A 88 -38.88 46.39 -39.12
N ARG A 89 -38.62 45.09 -39.29
CA ARG A 89 -37.46 44.35 -38.75
C ARG A 89 -36.17 44.95 -39.31
N HIS A 90 -35.21 45.24 -38.45
CA HIS A 90 -33.79 45.00 -38.74
C HIS A 90 -33.15 44.41 -37.49
N GLY A 91 -32.56 43.21 -37.65
CA GLY A 91 -31.78 42.57 -36.60
C GLY A 91 -30.60 43.45 -36.22
N ARG A 92 -30.40 43.64 -34.91
CA ARG A 92 -29.17 44.21 -34.38
C ARG A 92 -28.56 43.19 -33.43
N SER A 93 -27.41 42.70 -33.87
CA SER A 93 -26.43 41.86 -33.19
C SER A 93 -26.47 42.00 -31.67
N LYS A 94 -26.58 40.86 -30.97
CA LYS A 94 -26.30 40.79 -29.52
C LYS A 94 -24.89 41.32 -29.30
N SER A 95 -24.81 42.49 -28.67
CA SER A 95 -23.62 43.06 -28.05
C SER A 95 -22.90 41.96 -27.26
N LYS A 96 -21.75 41.50 -27.76
CA LYS A 96 -20.82 40.61 -27.04
C LYS A 96 -20.34 41.38 -25.80
N THR A 97 -20.84 41.02 -24.63
CA THR A 97 -20.16 41.35 -23.36
C THR A 97 -18.73 40.82 -23.45
N PRO A 98 -17.70 41.65 -23.20
CA PRO A 98 -16.31 41.20 -23.28
C PRO A 98 -16.06 40.09 -22.25
N SER A 99 -15.30 39.06 -22.63
CA SER A 99 -14.99 37.96 -21.71
C SER A 99 -14.13 38.49 -20.55
N HIS A 100 -14.30 37.94 -19.35
CA HIS A 100 -13.51 38.32 -18.17
C HIS A 100 -11.99 38.31 -18.46
N ALA A 101 -11.52 37.39 -19.32
CA ALA A 101 -10.13 37.37 -19.79
C ALA A 101 -9.70 38.66 -20.54
N GLN A 102 -10.57 39.25 -21.36
CA GLN A 102 -10.31 40.53 -22.03
C GLN A 102 -10.27 41.71 -21.05
N ASN A 103 -11.07 41.64 -19.97
CA ASN A 103 -11.04 42.63 -18.90
C ASN A 103 -9.73 42.55 -18.11
N HIS A 104 -9.19 41.34 -17.88
CA HIS A 104 -7.87 41.16 -17.25
C HIS A 104 -6.76 41.79 -18.10
N ASP A 105 -6.80 41.60 -19.42
CA ASP A 105 -5.82 42.21 -20.33
C ASP A 105 -5.92 43.73 -20.38
N SER A 106 -7.12 44.28 -20.27
CA SER A 106 -7.32 45.73 -20.17
C SER A 106 -6.79 46.27 -18.84
N PHE A 107 -7.06 45.55 -17.74
CA PHE A 107 -6.61 45.91 -16.39
C PHE A 107 -5.09 45.92 -16.27
N LEU A 108 -4.41 44.87 -16.73
CA LEU A 108 -2.95 44.77 -16.73
C LEU A 108 -2.31 45.86 -17.60
N ARG A 109 -2.79 46.06 -18.83
CA ARG A 109 -2.29 47.11 -19.73
C ARG A 109 -2.44 48.52 -19.17
N LYS A 110 -3.51 48.76 -18.39
CA LYS A 110 -3.77 50.06 -17.76
C LYS A 110 -2.89 50.27 -16.54
N THR A 111 -2.69 49.23 -15.73
CA THR A 111 -1.99 49.34 -14.44
C THR A 111 -0.48 49.31 -14.59
N LEU A 112 0.04 48.48 -15.50
CA LEU A 112 1.47 48.32 -15.77
C LEU A 112 1.84 48.95 -17.12
N LYS A 113 1.26 50.11 -17.42
CA LYS A 113 1.38 50.75 -18.75
C LYS A 113 2.84 51.12 -19.04
N GLY A 114 3.41 50.53 -20.08
CA GLY A 114 4.79 50.78 -20.50
C GLY A 114 5.82 49.87 -19.80
N GLU A 115 5.36 48.97 -18.93
CA GLU A 115 6.21 48.00 -18.25
C GLU A 115 6.07 46.61 -18.89
N LYS A 116 7.13 45.80 -18.83
CA LYS A 116 7.10 44.42 -19.33
C LYS A 116 6.47 43.51 -18.28
N TYR A 117 5.55 42.66 -18.73
CA TYR A 117 4.94 41.61 -17.91
C TYR A 117 4.50 40.46 -18.81
N ILE A 118 4.38 39.26 -18.24
CA ILE A 118 3.81 38.09 -18.94
C ILE A 118 2.60 37.61 -18.17
N LYS A 119 1.42 37.71 -18.79
CA LYS A 119 0.21 37.08 -18.23
C LYS A 119 0.24 35.60 -18.57
N LEU A 120 0.37 34.75 -17.56
CA LEU A 120 0.43 33.30 -17.72
C LEU A 120 -0.97 32.71 -17.93
N TYR A 121 -1.92 33.08 -17.08
CA TYR A 121 -3.28 32.51 -17.10
C TYR A 121 -4.35 33.56 -16.79
N SER A 122 -5.59 33.29 -17.20
CA SER A 122 -6.77 34.06 -16.81
C SER A 122 -7.84 33.15 -16.23
N TYR A 123 -8.05 33.26 -14.93
CA TYR A 123 -9.06 32.56 -14.17
C TYR A 123 -10.35 33.38 -14.21
N HIS A 124 -11.40 32.87 -14.84
CA HIS A 124 -12.65 33.60 -14.98
C HIS A 124 -13.88 32.80 -14.53
N TYR A 125 -13.75 31.46 -14.49
CA TYR A 125 -14.87 30.57 -14.18
C TYR A 125 -15.08 30.40 -12.67
N LEU A 126 -14.07 29.88 -11.96
CA LEU A 126 -14.15 29.57 -10.52
C LEU A 126 -13.78 30.76 -9.63
N ILE A 127 -12.66 31.41 -9.97
CA ILE A 127 -12.19 32.64 -9.35
C ILE A 127 -12.00 33.68 -10.45
N ASN A 128 -12.15 34.97 -10.13
CA ASN A 128 -11.95 36.07 -11.08
C ASN A 128 -10.56 36.68 -10.85
N GLY A 129 -9.61 36.36 -11.72
CA GLY A 129 -8.21 36.74 -11.53
C GLY A 129 -7.28 36.25 -12.63
N PHE A 130 -5.99 36.42 -12.45
CA PHE A 130 -4.96 36.01 -13.41
C PHE A 130 -3.64 35.72 -12.71
N ALA A 131 -2.83 34.84 -13.32
CA ALA A 131 -1.44 34.65 -12.94
C ALA A 131 -0.54 35.46 -13.89
N VAL A 132 0.44 36.16 -13.33
CA VAL A 132 1.28 37.10 -14.07
C VAL A 132 2.71 37.08 -13.52
N PHE A 133 3.69 37.07 -14.41
CA PHE A 133 5.12 37.14 -14.08
C PHE A 133 5.59 38.60 -14.07
N LEU A 134 6.10 39.06 -12.92
CA LEU A 134 6.32 40.47 -12.58
C LEU A 134 7.50 40.66 -11.61
N THR A 135 8.06 41.86 -11.55
CA THR A 135 8.95 42.26 -10.45
C THR A 135 8.17 42.51 -9.16
N SER A 136 8.85 42.44 -8.02
CA SER A 136 8.24 42.75 -6.71
C SER A 136 7.62 44.16 -6.64
N GLN A 137 8.24 45.17 -7.27
CA GLN A 137 7.67 46.53 -7.36
C GLN A 137 6.38 46.59 -8.20
N GLN A 138 6.31 45.78 -9.26
CA GLN A 138 5.09 45.66 -10.08
C GLN A 138 3.95 44.97 -9.33
N ALA A 139 4.27 43.95 -8.54
CA ALA A 139 3.33 43.27 -7.67
C ALA A 139 2.74 44.26 -6.63
N GLU A 140 3.57 45.10 -6.03
CA GLU A 140 3.11 46.14 -5.09
C GLU A 140 2.17 47.16 -5.77
N LYS A 141 2.52 47.63 -6.99
CA LYS A 141 1.65 48.50 -7.80
C LYS A 141 0.27 47.88 -8.06
N LEU A 142 0.23 46.58 -8.33
CA LEU A 142 -1.04 45.86 -8.52
C LEU A 142 -1.81 45.73 -7.20
N SER A 143 -1.13 45.44 -6.08
CA SER A 143 -1.74 45.30 -4.75
C SER A 143 -2.51 46.55 -4.32
N MET A 144 -2.02 47.74 -4.70
CA MET A 144 -2.61 49.03 -4.36
C MET A 144 -3.86 49.39 -5.18
N ARG A 145 -4.19 48.61 -6.22
CA ARG A 145 -5.37 48.85 -7.05
C ARG A 145 -6.64 48.49 -6.29
N ARG A 146 -7.63 49.38 -6.29
CA ARG A 146 -8.92 49.16 -5.63
C ARG A 146 -9.64 47.92 -6.15
N GLU A 147 -9.42 47.58 -7.42
CA GLU A 147 -10.00 46.43 -8.11
C GLU A 147 -9.39 45.08 -7.69
N VAL A 148 -8.19 45.07 -7.13
CA VAL A 148 -7.50 43.86 -6.64
C VAL A 148 -7.99 43.51 -5.25
N ALA A 149 -8.37 42.25 -5.08
CA ALA A 149 -8.79 41.67 -3.80
C ALA A 149 -7.58 41.14 -3.02
N ASN A 150 -6.71 40.39 -3.71
CA ASN A 150 -5.51 39.82 -3.13
C ASN A 150 -4.44 39.62 -4.22
N ILE A 151 -3.18 39.77 -3.83
CA ILE A 151 -2.03 39.37 -4.65
C ILE A 151 -1.15 38.45 -3.81
N VAL A 152 -0.82 37.29 -4.35
CA VAL A 152 -0.07 36.25 -3.65
C VAL A 152 1.05 35.79 -4.57
N LEU A 153 2.26 35.68 -4.02
CA LEU A 153 3.38 35.05 -4.73
C LEU A 153 3.02 33.59 -5.02
N ASP A 154 3.26 33.13 -6.25
CA ASP A 154 3.05 31.72 -6.62
C ASP A 154 3.93 30.83 -5.73
N TYR A 155 3.35 29.74 -5.23
CA TYR A 155 4.01 28.86 -4.29
C TYR A 155 3.91 27.42 -4.78
N SER A 156 4.95 26.63 -4.53
CA SER A 156 4.93 25.22 -4.85
C SER A 156 3.91 24.48 -3.97
N VAL A 157 3.11 23.62 -4.59
CA VAL A 157 2.26 22.64 -3.90
C VAL A 157 2.95 21.28 -3.91
N ARG A 158 2.90 20.56 -2.78
CA ARG A 158 3.57 19.26 -2.60
C ARG A 158 2.63 18.08 -2.87
N THR A 159 3.20 16.92 -3.18
CA THR A 159 2.53 15.62 -3.08
C THR A 159 2.44 15.14 -1.63
N ALA A 160 1.40 14.36 -1.30
CA ALA A 160 1.14 13.82 0.05
C ALA A 160 1.56 12.33 0.19
N THR A 161 2.43 12.09 1.19
CA THR A 161 2.86 10.87 1.91
C THR A 161 3.17 9.54 1.16
N THR A 162 3.77 8.55 1.87
CA THR A 162 4.09 7.16 1.46
C THR A 162 2.86 6.30 1.21
N TYR A 163 1.82 6.92 0.67
CA TYR A 163 0.74 6.39 -0.13
C TYR A 163 -0.26 5.43 0.50
N THR A 164 0.12 4.49 1.36
CA THR A 164 -0.83 3.45 1.82
C THR A 164 -2.00 4.02 2.62
N PRO A 165 -1.85 5.07 3.46
CA PRO A 165 -3.01 5.75 4.04
C PRO A 165 -3.93 6.40 3.01
N GLN A 166 -3.38 7.04 1.97
CA GLN A 166 -4.15 7.62 0.86
C GLN A 166 -4.91 6.54 0.09
N PHE A 167 -4.23 5.45 -0.27
CA PHE A 167 -4.80 4.33 -1.01
C PHE A 167 -5.97 3.70 -0.25
N MET A 168 -5.86 3.62 1.08
CA MET A 168 -6.93 3.15 1.97
C MET A 168 -8.01 4.20 2.26
N GLY A 169 -7.89 5.41 1.70
CA GLY A 169 -8.87 6.50 1.86
C GLY A 169 -8.94 7.08 3.27
N LEU A 170 -7.88 6.97 4.07
CA LEU A 170 -7.88 7.44 5.47
C LEU A 170 -8.05 8.96 5.61
N PRO A 171 -7.33 9.82 4.85
CA PRO A 171 -7.39 11.27 5.06
C PRO A 171 -8.79 11.87 4.89
N GLU A 172 -9.57 11.35 3.92
CA GLU A 172 -10.94 11.80 3.64
C GLU A 172 -12.00 10.92 4.34
N GLY A 173 -11.55 9.90 5.06
CA GLY A 173 -12.38 8.83 5.59
C GLY A 173 -12.23 8.69 7.09
N ALA A 174 -11.64 7.57 7.55
CA ALA A 174 -11.54 7.27 8.97
C ALA A 174 -10.83 8.36 9.78
N TRP A 175 -9.75 8.98 9.27
CA TRP A 175 -9.09 10.07 9.99
C TRP A 175 -10.02 11.27 10.13
N LEU A 176 -10.71 11.67 9.06
CA LEU A 176 -11.65 12.79 9.11
C LEU A 176 -12.75 12.56 10.16
N LYS A 177 -13.26 11.33 10.26
CA LYS A 177 -14.28 10.94 11.25
C LYS A 177 -13.76 11.01 12.69
N GLU A 178 -12.50 10.65 12.90
CA GLU A 178 -11.86 10.66 14.23
C GLU A 178 -11.28 12.05 14.62
N GLY A 179 -11.42 13.08 13.79
CA GLY A 179 -10.93 14.43 14.09
C GLY A 179 -9.60 14.81 13.43
N GLY A 180 -9.11 13.99 12.50
CA GLY A 180 -7.91 14.21 11.70
C GLY A 180 -6.73 13.31 12.09
N PHE A 181 -5.66 13.36 11.31
CA PHE A 181 -4.44 12.58 11.59
C PHE A 181 -3.77 12.97 12.93
N GLU A 182 -4.03 14.18 13.46
CA GLU A 182 -3.47 14.67 14.73
C GLU A 182 -4.04 13.97 15.97
N VAL A 183 -5.13 13.21 15.82
CA VAL A 183 -5.76 12.44 16.91
C VAL A 183 -6.04 10.99 16.53
N ALA A 184 -5.76 10.57 15.29
CA ALA A 184 -6.05 9.23 14.79
C ALA A 184 -5.27 8.13 15.55
N GLY A 185 -6.00 7.33 16.34
CA GLY A 185 -5.52 6.27 17.22
C GLY A 185 -5.13 6.74 18.61
N GLU A 186 -5.38 8.00 18.98
CA GLU A 186 -4.98 8.56 20.27
C GLU A 186 -5.57 7.77 21.45
N GLY A 187 -4.75 7.52 22.47
CA GLY A 187 -5.15 6.77 23.66
C GLY A 187 -5.08 5.24 23.53
N ILE A 188 -4.81 4.72 22.34
CA ILE A 188 -4.69 3.27 22.08
C ILE A 188 -3.21 2.85 22.09
N VAL A 189 -2.91 1.71 22.70
CA VAL A 189 -1.56 1.11 22.73
C VAL A 189 -1.49 -0.11 21.83
N ILE A 190 -0.60 -0.06 20.83
CA ILE A 190 -0.29 -1.19 19.96
C ILE A 190 1.00 -1.84 20.44
N GLY A 191 0.89 -3.10 20.89
CA GLY A 191 2.02 -3.98 21.20
C GLY A 191 2.59 -4.61 19.92
N ILE A 192 3.89 -4.42 19.69
CA ILE A 192 4.63 -4.96 18.55
C ILE A 192 5.53 -6.07 19.06
N ILE A 193 5.28 -7.33 18.65
CA ILE A 193 6.16 -8.47 18.97
C ILE A 193 6.94 -8.84 17.71
N ASP A 194 8.20 -8.43 17.67
CA ASP A 194 9.00 -8.43 16.45
C ASP A 194 10.52 -8.44 16.76
N THR A 195 11.36 -7.91 15.87
CA THR A 195 12.82 -7.85 15.99
C THR A 195 13.37 -6.64 16.77
N GLY A 196 12.50 -5.81 17.34
CA GLY A 196 12.84 -4.67 18.20
C GLY A 196 12.34 -3.35 17.63
N ILE A 197 12.92 -2.24 18.08
CA ILE A 197 12.72 -0.92 17.46
C ILE A 197 14.00 -0.07 17.45
N ASP A 198 14.19 0.76 16.41
CA ASP A 198 15.10 1.91 16.44
C ASP A 198 14.37 3.12 17.07
N PRO A 199 14.64 3.45 18.34
CA PRO A 199 13.91 4.51 19.06
C PRO A 199 14.21 5.92 18.52
N ASN A 200 15.34 6.08 17.81
CA ASN A 200 15.78 7.39 17.33
C ASN A 200 15.15 7.77 15.98
N HIS A 201 14.39 6.86 15.36
CA HIS A 201 13.77 7.13 14.09
C HIS A 201 12.67 8.22 14.21
N PRO A 202 12.62 9.23 13.31
CA PRO A 202 11.66 10.35 13.41
C PRO A 202 10.18 9.92 13.47
N SER A 203 9.84 8.76 12.91
CA SER A 203 8.51 8.14 13.00
C SER A 203 8.05 7.86 14.43
N PHE A 204 8.97 7.80 15.41
CA PHE A 204 8.68 7.52 16.81
C PHE A 204 9.02 8.69 17.74
N SER A 205 9.22 9.88 17.18
CA SER A 205 9.43 11.09 17.97
C SER A 205 8.14 11.51 18.68
N ASP A 206 8.24 12.11 19.86
CA ASP A 206 7.13 12.79 20.53
C ASP A 206 7.27 14.33 20.52
N ASN A 207 8.33 14.83 19.88
CA ASN A 207 8.61 16.25 19.63
C ASN A 207 7.75 16.81 18.50
N ILE A 208 6.43 16.64 18.59
CA ILE A 208 5.49 17.21 17.63
C ILE A 208 4.99 18.52 18.22
N ASN A 209 5.12 19.62 17.47
CA ASN A 209 4.53 20.93 17.81
C ASN A 209 3.00 20.88 17.66
N SER A 210 2.31 19.99 18.38
CA SER A 210 0.86 19.93 18.42
C SER A 210 0.33 20.72 19.61
N GLN A 211 -0.68 21.56 19.37
CA GLN A 211 -1.46 22.20 20.45
C GLN A 211 -2.24 21.17 21.29
N HIS A 212 -2.31 19.91 20.83
CA HIS A 212 -3.01 18.79 21.43
C HIS A 212 -2.14 18.04 22.47
N SER A 213 -2.70 17.82 23.66
CA SER A 213 -2.08 17.03 24.74
C SER A 213 -1.95 15.57 24.31
N TYR A 214 -0.77 14.96 24.50
CA TYR A 214 -0.49 13.56 24.16
C TYR A 214 -0.08 12.74 25.40
N PRO A 215 -1.02 12.40 26.31
CA PRO A 215 -0.71 11.68 27.54
C PRO A 215 -0.61 10.17 27.30
N ILE A 216 0.25 9.51 28.07
CA ILE A 216 0.30 8.05 28.11
C ILE A 216 -1.04 7.53 28.71
N PRO A 217 -1.67 6.49 28.13
CA PRO A 217 -2.92 5.96 28.64
C PRO A 217 -2.79 5.40 30.05
N LYS A 218 -3.78 5.66 30.92
CA LYS A 218 -3.72 5.29 32.35
C LYS A 218 -3.74 3.79 32.60
N HIS A 219 -4.30 3.01 31.67
CA HIS A 219 -4.35 1.55 31.78
C HIS A 219 -3.03 0.88 31.43
N PHE A 220 -2.12 1.59 30.75
CA PHE A 220 -0.83 1.05 30.38
C PHE A 220 0.18 1.15 31.53
N SER A 221 0.89 0.06 31.78
CA SER A 221 1.87 -0.05 32.88
C SER A 221 3.22 -0.63 32.46
N GLY A 222 3.45 -0.81 31.16
CA GLY A 222 4.71 -1.33 30.63
C GLY A 222 5.91 -0.44 30.91
N LEU A 223 7.09 -1.06 30.88
CA LEU A 223 8.35 -0.43 31.24
C LEU A 223 9.23 -0.18 30.01
N CYS A 224 10.10 0.83 30.13
CA CYS A 224 11.21 1.02 29.22
C CYS A 224 12.46 0.36 29.78
N GLU A 225 12.86 -0.76 29.21
CA GLU A 225 14.10 -1.43 29.58
C GLU A 225 15.31 -0.56 29.21
N VAL A 226 16.32 -0.52 30.09
CA VAL A 226 17.54 0.26 29.88
C VAL A 226 18.73 -0.67 29.77
N THR A 227 19.42 -0.61 28.63
CA THR A 227 20.66 -1.35 28.35
C THR A 227 21.69 -0.41 27.71
N PRO A 228 22.96 -0.82 27.53
CA PRO A 228 23.96 0.02 26.87
C PRO A 228 23.54 0.52 25.48
N ASP A 229 22.93 -0.37 24.68
CA ASP A 229 22.47 -0.07 23.32
C ASP A 229 21.04 0.49 23.26
N PHE A 230 20.37 0.60 24.41
CA PHE A 230 19.03 1.19 24.56
C PHE A 230 19.01 2.04 25.84
N PRO A 231 19.69 3.20 25.83
CA PRO A 231 19.92 3.99 27.03
C PRO A 231 18.63 4.64 27.57
N SER A 232 18.71 5.18 28.79
CA SER A 232 17.62 5.96 29.39
C SER A 232 17.25 7.14 28.48
N GLY A 233 15.96 7.30 28.20
CA GLY A 233 15.43 8.30 27.26
C GLY A 233 15.10 7.75 25.87
N SER A 234 15.39 6.47 25.59
CA SER A 234 14.98 5.82 24.34
C SER A 234 13.46 5.70 24.18
N CYS A 235 12.73 5.51 25.29
CA CYS A 235 11.26 5.63 25.30
C CYS A 235 10.83 7.07 25.55
N ASN A 236 9.68 7.42 25.00
CA ASN A 236 9.10 8.75 25.03
C ASN A 236 7.57 8.63 25.06
N LYS A 237 6.80 9.68 24.74
CA LYS A 237 5.32 9.57 24.75
C LYS A 237 4.76 8.79 23.57
N LYS A 238 5.54 8.57 22.52
CA LYS A 238 5.16 7.79 21.33
C LYS A 238 5.52 6.31 21.49
N LEU A 239 6.78 6.02 21.79
CA LEU A 239 7.29 4.71 22.19
C LEU A 239 7.27 4.64 23.71
N ILE A 240 6.19 4.09 24.29
CA ILE A 240 5.92 4.18 25.74
C ILE A 240 6.46 2.99 26.53
N GLY A 241 6.80 1.87 25.86
CA GLY A 241 7.37 0.67 26.46
C GLY A 241 8.26 -0.07 25.48
N ALA A 242 9.32 -0.70 25.98
CA ALA A 242 10.27 -1.44 25.16
C ALA A 242 10.97 -2.50 26.03
N ARG A 243 10.86 -3.78 25.64
CA ARG A 243 11.49 -4.91 26.33
C ARG A 243 12.02 -5.94 25.35
N HIS A 244 12.97 -6.77 25.79
CA HIS A 244 13.47 -7.90 25.00
C HIS A 244 13.35 -9.25 25.73
N PHE A 245 13.30 -10.31 24.93
CA PHE A 245 13.17 -11.69 25.37
C PHE A 245 14.10 -12.55 24.53
N ALA A 246 15.21 -13.02 25.11
CA ALA A 246 16.24 -13.83 24.43
C ALA A 246 16.65 -15.07 25.23
N GLN A 247 16.04 -15.32 26.39
CA GLN A 247 16.57 -16.26 27.38
C GLN A 247 16.66 -17.69 26.83
N SER A 248 15.68 -18.09 26.01
CA SER A 248 15.68 -19.41 25.38
C SER A 248 16.73 -19.53 24.27
N ALA A 249 17.01 -18.46 23.53
CA ALA A 249 18.10 -18.40 22.54
C ALA A 249 19.49 -18.44 23.20
N ILE A 250 19.70 -17.65 24.26
CA ILE A 250 20.95 -17.60 25.03
C ILE A 250 21.26 -18.97 25.63
N THR A 251 20.27 -19.60 26.27
CA THR A 251 20.45 -20.92 26.91
C THR A 251 20.82 -22.02 25.89
N ARG A 252 20.40 -21.87 24.63
CA ARG A 252 20.73 -22.79 23.54
C ARG A 252 22.10 -22.54 22.91
N ALA A 253 22.83 -21.50 23.34
CA ALA A 253 24.09 -21.06 22.74
C ALA A 253 23.99 -20.76 21.23
N ILE A 254 22.79 -20.36 20.76
CA ILE A 254 22.54 -19.91 19.38
C ILE A 254 22.66 -18.37 19.30
N PHE A 255 22.40 -17.68 20.41
CA PHE A 255 22.51 -16.23 20.49
C PHE A 255 23.97 -15.78 20.34
N ASN A 256 24.25 -14.94 19.34
CA ASN A 256 25.58 -14.40 19.06
C ASN A 256 25.66 -12.93 19.47
N SER A 257 26.22 -12.65 20.66
CA SER A 257 26.33 -11.28 21.18
C SER A 257 27.24 -10.35 20.38
N SER A 258 27.92 -10.85 19.33
CA SER A 258 28.71 -10.03 18.40
C SER A 258 27.88 -9.52 17.22
N GLU A 259 26.73 -10.14 16.95
CA GLU A 259 25.84 -9.84 15.82
C GLU A 259 24.45 -9.41 16.31
N GLU A 260 24.09 -9.74 17.55
CA GLU A 260 22.77 -9.56 18.13
C GLU A 260 22.81 -8.78 19.44
N TYR A 261 21.74 -8.02 19.67
CA TYR A 261 21.60 -7.18 20.85
C TYR A 261 20.57 -7.78 21.79
N ALA A 262 21.01 -8.13 23.01
CA ALA A 262 20.14 -8.49 24.14
C ALA A 262 19.57 -7.20 24.75
N SER A 263 18.80 -6.49 23.92
CA SER A 263 18.16 -5.22 24.21
C SER A 263 16.96 -5.02 23.29
N PRO A 264 16.05 -4.08 23.58
CA PRO A 264 14.94 -3.76 22.70
C PRO A 264 15.35 -3.18 21.34
N PHE A 265 16.63 -2.83 21.15
CA PHE A 265 17.14 -2.22 19.93
C PHE A 265 16.99 -3.15 18.71
N ASP A 266 16.59 -2.57 17.58
CA ASP A 266 16.42 -3.28 16.32
C ASP A 266 17.67 -3.20 15.44
N ALA A 267 18.36 -4.33 15.30
CA ALA A 267 19.47 -4.49 14.37
C ALA A 267 19.11 -5.27 13.10
N ASP A 268 17.84 -5.67 12.99
CA ASP A 268 17.29 -6.42 11.87
C ASP A 268 16.52 -5.48 10.93
N GLY A 269 15.74 -4.54 11.49
CA GLY A 269 14.97 -3.52 10.78
C GLY A 269 13.49 -3.85 10.66
N HIS A 270 13.12 -5.14 10.70
CA HIS A 270 11.75 -5.58 10.50
C HIS A 270 10.77 -5.03 11.56
N GLY A 271 11.14 -5.02 12.83
CA GLY A 271 10.30 -4.49 13.92
C GLY A 271 10.09 -2.97 13.85
N THR A 272 11.15 -2.23 13.51
CA THR A 272 11.07 -0.78 13.23
C THR A 272 10.10 -0.51 12.08
N LEU A 273 10.18 -1.32 11.03
CA LEU A 273 9.31 -1.24 9.87
C LEU A 273 7.84 -1.49 10.24
N THR A 274 7.54 -2.61 10.90
CA THR A 274 6.16 -2.99 11.25
C THR A 274 5.52 -2.00 12.22
N ALA A 275 6.27 -1.54 13.23
CA ALA A 275 5.81 -0.52 14.17
C ALA A 275 5.45 0.80 13.47
N SER A 276 6.25 1.23 12.49
CA SER A 276 6.00 2.48 11.76
C SER A 276 4.81 2.38 10.78
N ILE A 277 4.52 1.21 10.22
CA ILE A 277 3.30 1.00 9.41
C ILE A 277 2.06 1.13 10.28
N ALA A 278 2.06 0.50 11.46
CA ALA A 278 0.90 0.53 12.35
C ALA A 278 0.65 1.95 12.88
N ALA A 279 1.69 2.58 13.43
CA ALA A 279 1.55 3.81 14.20
C ALA A 279 2.72 4.78 14.03
N GLY A 280 3.49 4.77 12.95
CA GLY A 280 4.49 5.82 12.71
C GLY A 280 3.84 7.21 12.59
N ASN A 281 4.54 8.25 13.06
CA ASN A 281 4.05 9.62 12.95
C ASN A 281 3.73 10.02 11.51
N HIS A 282 2.72 10.89 11.37
CA HIS A 282 2.34 11.43 10.08
C HIS A 282 3.35 12.45 9.56
N GLY A 283 3.61 12.44 8.24
CA GLY A 283 4.35 13.51 7.56
C GLY A 283 5.87 13.39 7.62
N VAL A 284 6.42 12.22 7.94
CA VAL A 284 7.88 12.03 8.11
C VAL A 284 8.58 11.88 6.75
N PRO A 285 9.45 12.79 6.30
CA PRO A 285 10.06 12.67 4.96
C PRO A 285 10.82 11.36 4.75
N VAL A 286 10.54 10.68 3.64
CA VAL A 286 11.26 9.48 3.18
C VAL A 286 12.39 9.92 2.27
N ILE A 287 13.59 9.90 2.82
CA ILE A 287 14.82 10.27 2.14
C ILE A 287 15.66 9.01 1.96
N LEU A 288 15.98 8.66 0.72
CA LEU A 288 16.89 7.56 0.36
C LEU A 288 17.95 8.06 -0.60
N SER A 289 19.22 7.80 -0.29
CA SER A 289 20.34 8.23 -1.15
C SER A 289 20.22 9.71 -1.59
N ASN A 290 19.81 10.59 -0.67
CA ASN A 290 19.52 12.02 -0.86
C ASN A 290 18.30 12.38 -1.73
N HIS A 291 17.49 11.42 -2.14
CA HIS A 291 16.25 11.63 -2.88
C HIS A 291 15.03 11.57 -1.96
N ASN A 292 14.12 12.54 -2.10
CA ASN A 292 12.86 12.55 -1.38
C ASN A 292 11.79 11.78 -2.17
N LEU A 293 11.26 10.69 -1.60
CA LEU A 293 10.23 9.84 -2.20
C LEU A 293 8.83 10.08 -1.63
N GLY A 294 8.63 11.18 -0.90
CA GLY A 294 7.38 11.53 -0.22
C GLY A 294 7.53 11.48 1.31
N ASN A 295 6.42 11.41 2.04
CA ASN A 295 6.42 11.50 3.51
C ASN A 295 5.78 10.26 4.17
N ALA A 296 6.41 9.51 5.06
CA ALA A 296 5.79 8.40 5.76
C ALA A 296 4.65 8.80 6.71
N SER A 297 3.69 7.88 6.89
CA SER A 297 2.68 7.91 7.94
C SER A 297 2.24 6.50 8.27
N GLY A 298 2.11 6.18 9.56
CA GLY A 298 1.37 5.01 9.99
C GLY A 298 -0.13 5.15 9.77
N ILE A 299 -0.86 4.05 9.92
CA ILE A 299 -2.32 4.02 9.79
C ILE A 299 -3.01 4.72 10.98
N ALA A 300 -2.48 4.54 12.18
CA ALA A 300 -2.90 5.21 13.41
C ALA A 300 -1.75 6.08 13.95
N PRO A 301 -1.46 7.23 13.31
CA PRO A 301 -0.24 8.02 13.58
C PRO A 301 -0.15 8.56 15.01
N ARG A 302 -1.23 8.54 15.80
CA ARG A 302 -1.24 8.97 17.20
C ARG A 302 -1.47 7.84 18.20
N ALA A 303 -1.59 6.59 17.76
CA ALA A 303 -1.52 5.45 18.67
C ALA A 303 -0.14 5.36 19.32
N HIS A 304 -0.09 4.89 20.56
CA HIS A 304 1.16 4.61 21.27
C HIS A 304 1.72 3.24 20.87
N ILE A 305 3.03 3.10 20.95
CA ILE A 305 3.75 1.87 20.60
C ILE A 305 4.40 1.31 21.86
N SER A 306 4.22 0.00 22.10
CA SER A 306 5.03 -0.76 23.05
C SER A 306 5.68 -1.94 22.32
N VAL A 307 6.99 -2.12 22.47
CA VAL A 307 7.77 -3.11 21.71
C VAL A 307 8.24 -4.25 22.61
N TYR A 308 8.07 -5.47 22.14
CA TYR A 308 8.51 -6.69 22.81
C TYR A 308 9.35 -7.51 21.83
N LYS A 309 10.66 -7.31 21.86
CA LYS A 309 11.60 -8.01 20.97
C LYS A 309 11.68 -9.48 21.36
N ALA A 310 11.21 -10.36 20.50
CA ALA A 310 11.27 -11.82 20.70
C ALA A 310 11.83 -12.56 19.48
N LEU A 311 12.15 -11.82 18.42
CA LEU A 311 12.74 -12.33 17.19
C LEU A 311 14.13 -11.70 17.01
N TYR A 312 15.05 -12.48 16.46
CA TYR A 312 16.43 -12.09 16.19
C TYR A 312 16.85 -12.57 14.82
N LYS A 313 17.86 -11.90 14.29
CA LYS A 313 18.38 -12.15 12.95
C LYS A 313 18.96 -13.57 12.88
N GLY A 314 18.76 -14.24 11.74
CA GLY A 314 19.40 -15.53 11.45
C GLY A 314 18.69 -16.77 12.03
N PHE A 315 18.06 -16.68 13.20
CA PHE A 315 17.27 -17.79 13.77
C PHE A 315 15.79 -17.50 14.04
N GLY A 316 15.35 -16.24 13.90
CA GLY A 316 13.98 -15.83 14.21
C GLY A 316 13.73 -15.82 15.72
N GLY A 317 12.68 -16.50 16.17
CA GLY A 317 12.32 -16.53 17.59
C GLY A 317 11.96 -17.93 18.07
N PHE A 318 12.16 -18.15 19.38
CA PHE A 318 11.71 -19.37 20.03
C PHE A 318 10.33 -19.15 20.66
N ALA A 319 9.47 -20.17 20.58
CA ALA A 319 8.12 -20.11 21.14
C ALA A 319 8.09 -19.69 22.63
N ALA A 320 9.10 -20.10 23.43
CA ALA A 320 9.18 -19.70 24.83
C ALA A 320 9.40 -18.19 25.02
N ASP A 321 10.28 -17.58 24.23
CA ASP A 321 10.54 -16.13 24.28
C ASP A 321 9.33 -15.34 23.75
N VAL A 322 8.70 -15.83 22.68
CA VAL A 322 7.49 -15.23 22.10
C VAL A 322 6.29 -15.31 23.05
N VAL A 323 6.07 -16.45 23.72
CA VAL A 323 5.00 -16.59 24.72
C VAL A 323 5.25 -15.65 25.90
N ALA A 324 6.50 -15.52 26.36
CA ALA A 324 6.84 -14.57 27.42
C ALA A 324 6.58 -13.12 27.01
N ALA A 325 6.86 -12.76 25.75
CA ALA A 325 6.55 -11.45 25.21
C ALA A 325 5.04 -11.18 25.15
N ILE A 326 4.23 -12.15 24.74
CA ILE A 326 2.75 -12.04 24.71
C ILE A 326 2.19 -11.86 26.13
N ASP A 327 2.65 -12.69 27.07
CA ASP A 327 2.23 -12.64 28.47
C ASP A 327 2.56 -11.28 29.09
N GLN A 328 3.80 -10.80 28.87
CA GLN A 328 4.21 -9.48 29.35
C GLN A 328 3.39 -8.36 28.70
N ALA A 329 3.14 -8.42 27.39
CA ALA A 329 2.36 -7.40 26.72
C ALA A 329 0.91 -7.33 27.25
N ALA A 330 0.32 -8.49 27.56
CA ALA A 330 -0.99 -8.55 28.19
C ALA A 330 -0.97 -7.97 29.61
N GLN A 331 0.06 -8.27 30.40
CA GLN A 331 0.24 -7.69 31.73
C GLN A 331 0.40 -6.16 31.70
N ASP A 332 1.13 -5.65 30.70
CA ASP A 332 1.41 -4.23 30.54
C ASP A 332 0.17 -3.44 30.09
N GLY A 333 -0.89 -4.12 29.64
CA GLY A 333 -2.17 -3.52 29.28
C GLY A 333 -2.23 -2.99 27.84
N VAL A 334 -1.63 -3.70 26.88
CA VAL A 334 -1.77 -3.35 25.45
C VAL A 334 -3.20 -3.60 24.95
N ASP A 335 -3.70 -2.75 24.05
CA ASP A 335 -5.04 -2.90 23.47
C ASP A 335 -5.05 -3.86 22.26
N ILE A 336 -3.96 -3.81 21.48
CA ILE A 336 -3.80 -4.56 20.23
C ILE A 336 -2.41 -5.20 20.21
N LEU A 337 -2.31 -6.45 19.76
CA LEU A 337 -1.04 -7.12 19.45
C LEU A 337 -0.89 -7.28 17.93
N SER A 338 0.21 -6.79 17.39
CA SER A 338 0.62 -7.02 15.99
C SER A 338 1.74 -8.04 15.94
N LEU A 339 1.46 -9.18 15.31
CA LEU A 339 2.38 -10.32 15.18
C LEU A 339 2.76 -10.52 13.71
N SER A 340 3.89 -9.98 13.30
CA SER A 340 4.39 -10.10 11.91
C SER A 340 5.30 -11.32 11.71
N PHE A 341 5.01 -12.40 12.43
CA PHE A 341 5.69 -13.69 12.33
C PHE A 341 4.67 -14.83 12.29
N ILE A 342 5.14 -15.99 11.81
CA ILE A 342 4.38 -17.23 11.79
C ILE A 342 5.20 -18.37 12.39
N PRO A 343 4.56 -19.39 12.99
CA PRO A 343 5.24 -20.62 13.36
C PRO A 343 5.84 -21.31 12.13
N ASN A 344 7.08 -21.78 12.25
CA ASN A 344 7.80 -22.43 11.13
C ASN A 344 7.36 -23.88 10.88
N GLN A 345 6.53 -24.47 11.75
CA GLN A 345 6.05 -25.84 11.63
C GLN A 345 4.61 -25.95 12.14
N LYS A 346 3.84 -26.86 11.52
CA LYS A 346 2.51 -27.24 12.03
C LYS A 346 2.69 -28.00 13.35
N PRO A 347 2.10 -27.52 14.46
CA PRO A 347 2.24 -28.18 15.75
C PRO A 347 1.62 -29.59 15.72
N PRO A 348 2.27 -30.60 16.34
CA PRO A 348 1.67 -31.92 16.50
C PRO A 348 0.57 -31.89 17.58
N GLY A 349 -0.51 -32.62 17.37
CA GLY A 349 -1.56 -32.75 18.37
C GLY A 349 -2.94 -33.07 17.80
N VAL A 350 -3.95 -32.96 18.67
CA VAL A 350 -5.37 -33.21 18.36
C VAL A 350 -5.94 -32.13 17.42
N ALA A 351 -5.38 -30.92 17.43
CA ALA A 351 -5.65 -29.84 16.50
C ALA A 351 -4.42 -28.93 16.40
N ILE A 352 -4.22 -28.27 15.26
CA ILE A 352 -3.01 -27.47 14.97
C ILE A 352 -2.78 -26.29 15.93
N PHE A 353 -3.85 -25.77 16.56
CA PHE A 353 -3.78 -24.66 17.51
C PHE A 353 -3.65 -25.11 18.97
N PHE A 354 -3.58 -26.42 19.29
CA PHE A 354 -3.30 -26.89 20.66
C PHE A 354 -1.80 -26.83 20.98
N ASN A 355 -1.25 -25.63 20.96
CA ASN A 355 0.15 -25.37 21.31
C ASN A 355 0.25 -24.15 22.25
N PRO A 356 1.37 -23.99 22.99
CA PRO A 356 1.49 -22.93 23.99
C PRO A 356 1.33 -21.52 23.42
N LEU A 357 1.76 -21.28 22.18
CA LEU A 357 1.67 -19.97 21.55
C LEU A 357 0.20 -19.59 21.28
N ASP A 358 -0.54 -20.44 20.58
CA ASP A 358 -1.95 -20.17 20.27
C ASP A 358 -2.84 -20.10 21.52
N MET A 359 -2.54 -20.89 22.55
CA MET A 359 -3.25 -20.85 23.84
C MET A 359 -2.93 -19.59 24.66
N ALA A 360 -1.69 -19.10 24.60
CA ALA A 360 -1.33 -17.79 25.18
C ALA A 360 -2.09 -16.66 24.47
N ILE A 361 -2.17 -16.72 23.14
CA ILE A 361 -2.92 -15.74 22.35
C ILE A 361 -4.42 -15.79 22.65
N LEU A 362 -5.02 -16.98 22.81
CA LEU A 362 -6.41 -17.10 23.27
C LEU A 362 -6.62 -16.42 24.63
N SER A 363 -5.66 -16.53 25.54
CA SER A 363 -5.70 -15.89 26.85
C SER A 363 -5.56 -14.37 26.76
N ALA A 364 -4.75 -13.86 25.83
CA ALA A 364 -4.69 -12.43 25.52
C ALA A 364 -6.03 -11.93 24.96
N VAL A 365 -6.66 -12.67 24.04
CA VAL A 365 -7.99 -12.34 23.48
C VAL A 365 -9.05 -12.33 24.58
N LYS A 366 -9.03 -13.30 25.48
CA LYS A 366 -9.92 -13.33 26.67
C LYS A 366 -9.77 -12.07 27.53
N SER A 367 -8.58 -11.50 27.59
CA SER A 367 -8.27 -10.28 28.35
C SER A 367 -8.69 -9.00 27.61
N GLY A 368 -9.33 -9.12 26.44
CA GLY A 368 -9.84 -7.99 25.65
C GLY A 368 -8.86 -7.46 24.60
N ILE A 369 -7.72 -8.14 24.40
CA ILE A 369 -6.66 -7.71 23.48
C ILE A 369 -6.97 -8.23 22.08
N PHE A 370 -7.04 -7.33 21.10
CA PHE A 370 -7.21 -7.73 19.70
C PHE A 370 -5.87 -8.18 19.11
N VAL A 371 -5.81 -9.38 18.54
CA VAL A 371 -4.55 -9.94 18.02
C VAL A 371 -4.63 -10.09 16.51
N VAL A 372 -3.71 -9.43 15.81
CA VAL A 372 -3.55 -9.52 14.36
C VAL A 372 -2.24 -10.23 14.01
N GLN A 373 -2.30 -11.16 13.06
CA GLN A 373 -1.14 -11.93 12.64
C GLN A 373 -1.02 -12.00 11.12
N ALA A 374 0.21 -11.99 10.62
CA ALA A 374 0.51 -12.24 9.21
C ALA A 374 0.07 -13.66 8.78
N ALA A 375 -0.46 -13.81 7.56
CA ALA A 375 -0.87 -15.12 7.04
C ALA A 375 0.30 -16.05 6.66
N GLY A 376 1.46 -15.46 6.32
CA GLY A 376 2.63 -16.17 5.78
C GLY A 376 2.92 -15.84 4.32
N ASN A 377 4.16 -16.11 3.89
CA ASN A 377 4.68 -15.75 2.56
C ASN A 377 4.96 -16.97 1.66
N THR A 378 4.24 -18.07 1.90
CA THR A 378 4.42 -19.40 1.27
C THR A 378 3.37 -19.72 0.21
N GLY A 379 2.59 -18.73 -0.23
CA GLY A 379 1.63 -18.87 -1.33
C GLY A 379 2.32 -19.18 -2.68
N PRO A 380 1.60 -19.28 -3.80
CA PRO A 380 0.16 -19.17 -3.96
C PRO A 380 -0.57 -20.52 -3.84
N SER A 381 0.15 -21.58 -3.44
CA SER A 381 -0.44 -22.91 -3.28
C SER A 381 -1.54 -22.91 -2.20
N PRO A 382 -2.65 -23.65 -2.39
CA PRO A 382 -3.67 -23.84 -1.34
C PRO A 382 -3.06 -24.42 -0.05
N GLN A 383 -3.69 -24.17 1.10
CA GLN A 383 -3.26 -24.65 2.43
C GLN A 383 -1.82 -24.26 2.81
N SER A 384 -1.33 -23.12 2.31
CA SER A 384 0.02 -22.63 2.58
C SER A 384 0.14 -21.77 3.84
N MET A 385 -0.99 -21.35 4.42
CA MET A 385 -1.00 -20.52 5.63
C MET A 385 -0.36 -21.18 6.85
N SER A 386 0.02 -20.34 7.81
CA SER A 386 0.61 -20.77 9.08
C SER A 386 0.01 -20.07 10.31
N SER A 387 -1.07 -19.30 10.10
CA SER A 387 -1.86 -18.65 11.15
C SER A 387 -3.29 -19.21 11.09
N PHE A 388 -3.60 -20.09 12.04
CA PHE A 388 -4.73 -21.01 11.95
C PHE A 388 -5.88 -20.64 12.91
N SER A 389 -5.52 -20.19 14.12
CA SER A 389 -6.47 -20.08 15.21
C SER A 389 -7.68 -19.18 14.94
N PRO A 390 -8.90 -19.58 15.35
CA PRO A 390 -10.12 -18.80 15.15
C PRO A 390 -10.14 -17.46 15.90
N TRP A 391 -9.43 -17.34 17.02
CA TRP A 391 -9.32 -16.10 17.81
C TRP A 391 -8.21 -15.16 17.32
N ILE A 392 -7.45 -15.55 16.29
CA ILE A 392 -6.41 -14.70 15.67
C ILE A 392 -6.99 -14.05 14.42
N PHE A 393 -6.77 -12.74 14.23
CA PHE A 393 -7.13 -12.06 13.01
C PHE A 393 -6.00 -12.14 11.97
N THR A 394 -6.13 -13.04 11.00
CA THR A 394 -5.07 -13.37 10.04
C THR A 394 -5.15 -12.51 8.77
N VAL A 395 -4.04 -11.90 8.37
CA VAL A 395 -3.99 -10.90 7.28
C VAL A 395 -3.11 -11.37 6.13
N GLY A 396 -3.70 -11.44 4.93
CA GLY A 396 -2.99 -11.67 3.67
C GLY A 396 -2.47 -10.38 3.03
N ALA A 397 -1.56 -10.51 2.07
CA ALA A 397 -0.90 -9.39 1.41
C ALA A 397 -1.48 -9.10 0.03
N SER A 398 -1.70 -7.81 -0.24
CA SER A 398 -2.12 -7.30 -1.54
C SER A 398 -1.25 -6.13 -2.00
N SER A 399 -1.28 -5.85 -3.30
CA SER A 399 -0.65 -4.67 -3.89
C SER A 399 -1.44 -3.39 -3.60
N HIS A 400 -0.75 -2.27 -3.70
CA HIS A 400 -1.33 -0.95 -3.97
C HIS A 400 -1.07 -0.57 -5.45
N ASP A 401 -1.60 0.55 -5.93
CA ASP A 401 -1.43 1.00 -7.32
C ASP A 401 -0.17 1.85 -7.59
N ARG A 402 0.64 2.15 -6.57
CA ARG A 402 1.94 2.82 -6.73
C ARG A 402 2.97 1.88 -7.36
N VAL A 403 3.65 2.36 -8.40
CA VAL A 403 4.83 1.73 -9.03
C VAL A 403 5.87 2.80 -9.36
N TYR A 404 7.14 2.42 -9.30
CA TYR A 404 8.25 3.23 -9.80
C TYR A 404 8.66 2.69 -11.15
N SER A 405 8.62 3.54 -12.18
CA SER A 405 9.03 3.17 -13.53
C SER A 405 10.49 3.56 -13.72
N ASN A 406 11.32 2.58 -14.01
CA ASN A 406 12.68 2.75 -14.49
C ASN A 406 12.78 2.06 -15.86
N SER A 407 13.47 2.66 -16.82
CA SER A 407 13.62 2.13 -18.17
C SER A 407 14.97 2.51 -18.78
N LEU A 408 15.46 1.63 -19.65
CA LEU A 408 16.65 1.81 -20.45
C LEU A 408 16.23 1.95 -21.90
N THR A 409 16.39 3.14 -22.48
CA THR A 409 16.15 3.37 -23.90
C THR A 409 17.45 3.15 -24.66
N LEU A 410 17.41 2.25 -25.64
CA LEU A 410 18.53 1.89 -26.48
C LEU A 410 18.60 2.77 -27.73
N GLY A 411 19.78 2.90 -28.35
CA GLY A 411 19.98 3.71 -29.56
C GLY A 411 19.17 3.28 -30.80
N ASN A 412 18.49 2.13 -30.75
CA ASN A 412 17.52 1.68 -31.76
C ASN A 412 16.06 1.95 -31.37
N ASN A 413 15.81 2.82 -30.39
CA ASN A 413 14.49 3.18 -29.83
C ASN A 413 13.72 2.01 -29.19
N VAL A 414 14.41 0.92 -28.83
CA VAL A 414 13.83 -0.11 -27.98
C VAL A 414 13.99 0.33 -26.53
N THR A 415 12.87 0.40 -25.79
CA THR A 415 12.87 0.68 -24.36
C THR A 415 12.74 -0.62 -23.58
N ILE A 416 13.68 -0.86 -22.67
CA ILE A 416 13.71 -2.03 -21.80
C ILE A 416 13.23 -1.62 -20.40
N PRO A 417 12.19 -2.25 -19.84
CA PRO A 417 11.76 -1.96 -18.48
C PRO A 417 12.79 -2.48 -17.47
N GLY A 418 12.97 -1.75 -16.38
CA GLY A 418 13.81 -2.15 -15.26
C GLY A 418 13.30 -1.64 -13.92
N VAL A 419 14.10 -1.85 -12.89
CA VAL A 419 13.85 -1.46 -11.51
C VAL A 419 15.07 -0.76 -10.90
N GLY A 420 14.87 -0.05 -9.80
CA GLY A 420 15.90 0.71 -9.09
C GLY A 420 15.46 2.15 -8.83
N PHE A 421 15.96 2.74 -7.74
CA PHE A 421 15.70 4.13 -7.38
C PHE A 421 16.94 4.96 -7.67
N SER A 422 16.99 5.53 -8.87
CA SER A 422 18.14 6.31 -9.33
C SER A 422 17.66 7.51 -10.15
N SER A 423 18.49 8.53 -10.21
CA SER A 423 18.29 9.63 -11.14
C SER A 423 18.50 9.15 -12.58
N PRO A 424 17.79 9.72 -13.57
CA PRO A 424 18.06 9.44 -14.97
C PRO A 424 19.48 9.88 -15.36
N THR A 425 19.98 9.38 -16.49
CA THR A 425 21.11 10.01 -17.18
C THR A 425 20.70 11.38 -17.73
N ASP A 426 21.66 12.20 -18.15
CA ASP A 426 21.37 13.55 -18.65
C ASP A 426 20.31 13.57 -19.75
N ASP A 427 19.39 14.53 -19.65
CA ASP A 427 18.20 14.61 -20.50
C ASP A 427 18.56 14.60 -21.99
N GLY A 428 18.10 13.58 -22.71
CA GLY A 428 18.28 13.46 -24.16
C GLY A 428 19.67 13.01 -24.63
N GLU A 429 20.62 12.80 -23.70
CA GLU A 429 21.95 12.29 -24.01
C GLU A 429 22.00 10.77 -23.92
N MET A 430 22.68 10.16 -24.89
CA MET A 430 22.83 8.70 -24.98
C MET A 430 24.29 8.34 -24.77
N TYR A 431 24.55 7.49 -23.78
CA TYR A 431 25.89 7.11 -23.37
C TYR A 431 26.28 5.76 -23.97
N LYS A 432 27.55 5.59 -24.34
CA LYS A 432 28.01 4.28 -24.84
C LYS A 432 27.87 3.24 -23.73
N ILE A 433 27.53 2.02 -24.13
CA ILE A 433 27.49 0.87 -23.24
C ILE A 433 28.82 0.14 -23.36
N VAL A 434 29.46 -0.15 -22.23
CA VAL A 434 30.69 -0.94 -22.16
C VAL A 434 30.45 -2.10 -21.19
N SER A 435 30.51 -3.32 -21.68
CA SER A 435 30.35 -4.51 -20.84
C SER A 435 31.61 -4.73 -20.00
N ALA A 436 31.41 -5.07 -18.72
CA ALA A 436 32.48 -5.39 -17.79
C ALA A 436 33.50 -6.40 -18.36
N ILE A 437 33.02 -7.46 -19.02
CA ILE A 437 33.89 -8.48 -19.63
C ILE A 437 34.71 -7.99 -20.83
N HIS A 438 34.32 -6.88 -21.45
CA HIS A 438 35.05 -6.25 -22.55
C HIS A 438 35.87 -5.03 -22.12
N ALA A 439 35.77 -4.64 -20.84
CA ALA A 439 36.54 -3.56 -20.22
C ALA A 439 37.70 -4.10 -19.36
N LEU A 440 38.02 -5.39 -19.43
CA LEU A 440 39.08 -5.98 -18.61
C LEU A 440 40.45 -5.41 -18.97
N ASN A 441 41.29 -5.20 -17.96
CA ASN A 441 42.68 -4.85 -18.18
C ASN A 441 43.49 -6.06 -18.69
N ASN A 442 44.71 -5.80 -19.18
CA ASN A 442 45.57 -6.83 -19.78
C ASN A 442 46.04 -7.94 -18.81
N ILE A 443 45.75 -7.83 -17.52
CA ILE A 443 46.19 -8.77 -16.47
C ILE A 443 45.04 -9.70 -16.05
N THR A 444 43.79 -9.35 -16.38
CA THR A 444 42.59 -10.07 -15.95
C THR A 444 41.92 -10.75 -17.13
N SER A 445 41.59 -12.04 -16.99
CA SER A 445 40.79 -12.78 -17.97
C SER A 445 39.60 -13.45 -17.29
N VAL A 446 38.54 -13.69 -18.07
CA VAL A 446 37.34 -14.41 -17.59
C VAL A 446 37.67 -15.83 -17.12
N ASP A 447 38.77 -16.41 -17.62
CA ASP A 447 39.27 -17.72 -17.20
C ASP A 447 39.86 -17.70 -15.76
N ASN A 448 40.27 -16.52 -15.27
CA ASN A 448 40.86 -16.35 -13.93
C ASN A 448 39.83 -15.90 -12.88
N ASP A 449 38.76 -15.20 -13.29
CA ASP A 449 37.63 -14.83 -12.43
C ASP A 449 36.31 -14.90 -13.21
N MET A 450 35.54 -15.96 -12.95
CA MET A 450 34.27 -16.23 -13.59
C MET A 450 33.18 -15.18 -13.26
N TYR A 451 33.35 -14.41 -12.19
CA TYR A 451 32.35 -13.44 -11.71
C TYR A 451 32.77 -11.99 -11.95
N VAL A 452 33.85 -11.75 -12.69
CA VAL A 452 34.33 -10.40 -13.01
C VAL A 452 33.25 -9.54 -13.70
N GLY A 453 32.30 -10.16 -14.40
CA GLY A 453 31.15 -9.49 -15.00
C GLY A 453 30.21 -8.80 -13.99
N GLU A 454 30.29 -9.15 -12.71
CA GLU A 454 29.47 -8.58 -11.63
C GLU A 454 29.99 -7.24 -11.10
N CYS A 455 31.12 -6.74 -11.63
CA CYS A 455 31.68 -5.43 -11.31
C CYS A 455 32.03 -5.23 -9.83
N GLN A 456 32.65 -6.23 -9.17
CA GLN A 456 32.91 -6.17 -7.73
C GLN A 456 34.31 -5.64 -7.33
N ASP A 457 35.27 -5.57 -8.26
CA ASP A 457 36.61 -5.00 -8.03
C ASP A 457 37.03 -4.11 -9.21
N TYR A 458 37.28 -2.82 -8.93
CA TYR A 458 37.65 -1.84 -9.95
C TYR A 458 39.01 -2.13 -10.59
N LYS A 459 39.91 -2.84 -9.90
CA LYS A 459 41.26 -3.16 -10.37
C LYS A 459 41.26 -4.08 -11.59
N ASN A 460 40.14 -4.74 -11.88
CA ASN A 460 40.03 -5.67 -13.01
C ASN A 460 39.77 -4.94 -14.33
N PHE A 461 39.39 -3.66 -14.29
CA PHE A 461 38.92 -2.92 -15.46
C PHE A 461 39.91 -1.84 -15.91
N ASP A 462 39.90 -1.54 -17.21
CA ASP A 462 40.57 -0.41 -17.82
C ASP A 462 39.69 0.85 -17.69
N GLN A 463 40.16 1.81 -16.91
CA GLN A 463 39.43 3.05 -16.63
C GLN A 463 39.18 3.88 -17.89
N ASP A 464 40.09 3.87 -18.87
CA ASP A 464 39.96 4.68 -20.08
C ASP A 464 38.80 4.19 -20.97
N LEU A 465 38.48 2.89 -20.90
CA LEU A 465 37.35 2.32 -21.62
C LEU A 465 36.01 2.63 -20.94
N VAL A 466 35.98 2.74 -19.61
CA VAL A 466 34.75 2.87 -18.82
C VAL A 466 34.39 4.34 -18.54
N SER A 467 35.39 5.21 -18.40
CA SER A 467 35.19 6.62 -18.04
C SER A 467 34.24 7.33 -19.01
N GLY A 468 33.20 7.98 -18.48
CA GLY A 468 32.16 8.68 -19.23
C GLY A 468 31.15 7.79 -19.95
N ASN A 469 31.16 6.47 -19.73
CA ASN A 469 30.27 5.50 -20.37
C ASN A 469 29.39 4.76 -19.34
N LEU A 470 28.35 4.08 -19.82
CA LEU A 470 27.54 3.17 -19.01
C LEU A 470 28.26 1.83 -18.85
N LEU A 471 28.48 1.41 -17.61
CA LEU A 471 29.05 0.11 -17.31
C LEU A 471 27.95 -0.96 -17.26
N LEU A 472 28.05 -1.97 -18.11
CA LEU A 472 27.10 -3.09 -18.17
C LEU A 472 27.63 -4.29 -17.37
N CYS A 473 26.97 -4.55 -16.24
CA CYS A 473 27.31 -5.59 -15.27
C CYS A 473 26.29 -6.73 -15.29
N SER A 474 26.75 -7.97 -15.13
CA SER A 474 25.86 -9.10 -14.88
C SER A 474 25.47 -9.15 -13.40
N TYR A 475 24.35 -9.79 -13.10
CA TYR A 475 24.08 -10.26 -11.75
C TYR A 475 23.71 -11.74 -11.76
N THR A 476 24.29 -12.50 -10.82
CA THR A 476 24.08 -13.94 -10.66
C THR A 476 23.48 -14.29 -9.29
N VAL A 477 23.43 -15.58 -8.96
CA VAL A 477 23.03 -16.08 -7.63
C VAL A 477 23.93 -15.54 -6.50
N ARG A 478 25.13 -15.04 -6.79
CA ARG A 478 26.01 -14.44 -5.78
C ARG A 478 25.42 -13.21 -5.09
N PHE A 479 24.59 -12.45 -5.79
CA PHE A 479 23.83 -11.34 -5.20
C PHE A 479 22.83 -11.84 -4.15
N VAL A 480 22.22 -13.02 -4.39
CA VAL A 480 21.33 -13.68 -3.42
C VAL A 480 22.10 -14.12 -2.17
N LEU A 481 23.34 -14.61 -2.37
CA LEU A 481 24.19 -15.10 -1.29
C LEU A 481 24.93 -13.98 -0.55
N GLY A 482 24.72 -12.71 -0.92
CA GLY A 482 25.45 -11.58 -0.35
C GLY A 482 26.95 -11.54 -0.68
N LEU A 483 27.40 -12.35 -1.65
CA LEU A 483 28.80 -12.42 -2.08
C LEU A 483 29.17 -11.33 -3.09
N SER A 484 28.15 -10.70 -3.68
CA SER A 484 28.25 -9.58 -4.60
C SER A 484 27.12 -8.60 -4.26
N THR A 485 27.36 -7.30 -4.33
CA THR A 485 26.34 -6.29 -3.98
C THR A 485 26.23 -5.21 -5.04
N ILE A 486 25.03 -4.64 -5.16
CA ILE A 486 24.78 -3.49 -6.04
C ILE A 486 25.64 -2.31 -5.58
N LYS A 487 25.68 -2.04 -4.27
CA LYS A 487 26.48 -0.97 -3.67
C LYS A 487 27.96 -1.05 -4.06
N GLN A 488 28.57 -2.22 -3.93
CA GLN A 488 29.96 -2.44 -4.35
C GLN A 488 30.15 -2.18 -5.85
N ALA A 489 29.20 -2.61 -6.70
CA ALA A 489 29.26 -2.35 -8.14
C ALA A 489 29.12 -0.86 -8.49
N LEU A 490 28.30 -0.10 -7.75
CA LEU A 490 28.20 1.35 -7.89
C LEU A 490 29.52 2.02 -7.49
N ASP A 491 30.16 1.58 -6.39
CA ASP A 491 31.45 2.13 -5.96
C ASP A 491 32.57 1.84 -6.97
N VAL A 492 32.57 0.64 -7.58
CA VAL A 492 33.45 0.31 -8.70
C VAL A 492 33.21 1.23 -9.90
N ALA A 493 31.96 1.46 -10.28
CA ALA A 493 31.62 2.33 -11.39
C ALA A 493 32.07 3.79 -11.15
N LYS A 494 31.90 4.32 -9.93
CA LYS A 494 32.41 5.64 -9.54
C LYS A 494 33.93 5.72 -9.61
N ASN A 495 34.64 4.71 -9.10
CA ASN A 495 36.10 4.65 -9.16
C ASN A 495 36.61 4.66 -10.61
N LEU A 496 35.85 4.06 -11.53
CA LEU A 496 36.14 4.06 -12.97
C LEU A 496 35.61 5.29 -13.71
N SER A 497 35.01 6.26 -13.01
CA SER A 497 34.39 7.46 -13.59
C SER A 497 33.31 7.15 -14.62
N ALA A 498 32.58 6.04 -14.44
CA ALA A 498 31.41 5.69 -15.25
C ALA A 498 30.27 6.68 -15.00
N ILE A 499 29.45 6.94 -16.01
CA ILE A 499 28.27 7.82 -15.88
C ILE A 499 27.09 7.11 -15.21
N GLY A 500 27.06 5.77 -15.25
CA GLY A 500 25.97 4.97 -14.74
C GLY A 500 26.20 3.47 -14.90
N VAL A 501 25.31 2.67 -14.30
CA VAL A 501 25.42 1.20 -14.30
C VAL A 501 24.14 0.53 -14.78
N VAL A 502 24.29 -0.43 -15.70
CA VAL A 502 23.18 -1.27 -16.18
C VAL A 502 23.43 -2.69 -15.70
N PHE A 503 22.53 -3.22 -14.87
CA PHE A 503 22.57 -4.61 -14.43
C PHE A 503 21.67 -5.47 -15.30
N TYR A 504 22.21 -6.52 -15.90
CA TYR A 504 21.43 -7.51 -16.65
C TYR A 504 21.44 -8.85 -15.93
N LYS A 505 20.31 -9.55 -16.04
CA LYS A 505 20.13 -10.87 -15.43
C LYS A 505 20.92 -11.91 -16.21
N ASP A 506 21.79 -12.64 -15.53
CA ASP A 506 22.42 -13.79 -16.13
C ASP A 506 21.36 -14.88 -16.48
N PRO A 507 21.38 -15.46 -17.70
CA PRO A 507 20.39 -16.44 -18.14
C PRO A 507 20.29 -17.71 -17.27
N TYR A 508 21.32 -18.02 -16.49
CA TYR A 508 21.34 -19.18 -15.59
C TYR A 508 20.68 -18.89 -14.23
N VAL A 509 20.31 -17.64 -13.95
CA VAL A 509 19.56 -17.27 -12.73
C VAL A 509 18.08 -17.59 -12.92
N LEU A 510 17.63 -18.70 -12.34
CA LEU A 510 16.21 -19.07 -12.31
C LEU A 510 15.54 -18.59 -11.03
N GLY A 511 14.31 -18.08 -11.15
CA GLY A 511 13.43 -17.83 -9.99
C GLY A 511 13.76 -16.63 -9.11
N PHE A 512 14.90 -15.94 -9.30
CA PHE A 512 15.29 -14.78 -8.51
C PHE A 512 15.30 -13.46 -9.30
N GLN A 513 14.89 -12.37 -8.65
CA GLN A 513 14.97 -11.00 -9.14
C GLN A 513 15.53 -10.13 -8.02
N ILE A 514 16.45 -9.22 -8.35
CA ILE A 514 16.95 -8.24 -7.37
C ILE A 514 15.83 -7.22 -7.12
N ASN A 515 15.59 -6.92 -5.85
CA ASN A 515 14.61 -5.91 -5.46
C ASN A 515 15.05 -4.51 -5.94
N PRO A 516 14.10 -3.60 -6.19
CA PRO A 516 14.44 -2.20 -6.48
C PRO A 516 15.39 -1.65 -5.41
N THR A 517 16.60 -1.29 -5.81
CA THR A 517 17.68 -0.84 -4.92
C THR A 517 17.92 0.66 -5.08
N PRO A 518 18.11 1.42 -3.99
CA PRO A 518 18.59 2.80 -4.07
C PRO A 518 19.97 2.90 -4.69
N MET A 519 20.15 3.87 -5.59
CA MET A 519 21.43 4.13 -6.24
C MET A 519 21.69 5.64 -6.25
N ASP A 520 22.90 6.02 -5.84
CA ASP A 520 23.37 7.40 -5.78
C ASP A 520 24.07 7.86 -7.07
N MET A 521 23.95 7.06 -8.14
CA MET A 521 24.31 7.41 -9.52
C MET A 521 23.27 6.81 -10.47
N PRO A 522 23.18 7.27 -11.73
CA PRO A 522 22.27 6.69 -12.71
C PRO A 522 22.45 5.17 -12.82
N GLY A 523 21.36 4.43 -12.65
CA GLY A 523 21.45 2.98 -12.66
C GLY A 523 20.12 2.27 -12.83
N ILE A 524 20.16 1.10 -13.46
CA ILE A 524 18.97 0.30 -13.74
C ILE A 524 19.28 -1.19 -13.60
N ILE A 525 18.34 -1.92 -13.02
CA ILE A 525 18.36 -3.38 -12.96
C ILE A 525 17.31 -3.91 -13.93
N VAL A 526 17.70 -4.77 -14.86
CA VAL A 526 16.79 -5.46 -15.77
C VAL A 526 16.41 -6.82 -15.15
N PRO A 527 15.21 -6.95 -14.53
CA PRO A 527 14.84 -8.15 -13.77
C PRO A 527 14.46 -9.34 -14.66
N SER A 528 14.18 -9.07 -15.93
CA SER A 528 13.65 -10.02 -16.92
C SER A 528 14.79 -10.67 -17.70
N ALA A 529 14.77 -12.01 -17.79
CA ALA A 529 15.76 -12.75 -18.55
C ALA A 529 15.58 -12.53 -20.06
N GLU A 530 14.33 -12.40 -20.51
CA GLU A 530 13.96 -12.10 -21.89
C GLU A 530 14.48 -10.72 -22.30
N ASP A 531 14.26 -9.70 -21.46
CA ASP A 531 14.74 -8.35 -21.74
C ASP A 531 16.27 -8.25 -21.65
N SER A 532 16.89 -8.98 -20.72
CA SER A 532 18.36 -9.11 -20.65
C SER A 532 18.94 -9.72 -21.93
N LYS A 533 18.28 -10.72 -22.53
CA LYS A 533 18.68 -11.28 -23.84
C LYS A 533 18.55 -10.25 -24.96
N ILE A 534 17.51 -9.41 -24.95
CA ILE A 534 17.32 -8.32 -25.92
C ILE A 534 18.46 -7.31 -25.79
N LEU A 535 18.77 -6.87 -24.57
CA LEU A 535 19.88 -5.96 -24.26
C LEU A 535 21.23 -6.52 -24.75
N LEU A 536 21.54 -7.76 -24.38
CA LEU A 536 22.80 -8.40 -24.78
C LEU A 536 22.91 -8.59 -26.30
N LYS A 537 21.81 -8.95 -26.97
CA LYS A 537 21.78 -9.08 -28.42
C LYS A 537 22.01 -7.72 -29.10
N TYR A 538 21.37 -6.67 -28.59
CA TYR A 538 21.61 -5.31 -29.04
C TYR A 538 23.09 -4.95 -28.87
N TYR A 539 23.62 -5.01 -27.65
CA TYR A 539 25.03 -4.70 -27.36
C TYR A 539 26.01 -5.42 -28.30
N ASN A 540 25.86 -6.74 -28.45
CA ASN A 540 26.74 -7.55 -29.30
C ASN A 540 26.70 -7.18 -30.78
N SER A 541 25.54 -6.72 -31.28
CA SER A 541 25.38 -6.33 -32.69
C SER A 541 26.08 -5.00 -33.05
N PHE A 542 26.44 -4.20 -32.05
CA PHE A 542 27.14 -2.92 -32.22
C PHE A 542 28.61 -2.95 -31.77
N LEU A 543 29.17 -4.15 -31.54
CA LEU A 543 30.60 -4.31 -31.29
C LEU A 543 31.39 -4.15 -32.59
N GLN A 544 32.36 -3.23 -32.59
CA GLN A 544 33.28 -3.07 -33.72
C GLN A 544 34.44 -4.04 -33.51
N ARG A 545 34.66 -4.93 -34.47
CA ARG A 545 35.72 -5.94 -34.41
C ARG A 545 36.70 -5.75 -35.55
N ASP A 546 37.98 -5.87 -35.24
CA ASP A 546 39.02 -5.92 -36.25
C ASP A 546 38.78 -7.12 -37.18
N VAL A 547 38.92 -6.89 -38.49
CA VAL A 547 38.56 -7.87 -39.52
C VAL A 547 39.41 -9.13 -39.41
N THR A 548 40.67 -8.98 -38.99
CA THR A 548 41.71 -10.01 -39.00
C THR A 548 41.80 -10.74 -37.66
N THR A 549 41.95 -9.99 -36.58
CA THR A 549 42.17 -10.52 -35.22
C THR A 549 40.86 -10.88 -34.51
N LYS A 550 39.72 -10.39 -35.01
CA LYS A 550 38.38 -10.47 -34.37
C LYS A 550 38.30 -9.82 -32.99
N GLN A 551 39.36 -9.12 -32.56
CA GLN A 551 39.39 -8.36 -31.32
C GLN A 551 38.43 -7.18 -31.39
N ILE A 552 37.86 -6.81 -30.24
CA ILE A 552 36.97 -5.66 -30.13
C ILE A 552 37.85 -4.40 -30.16
N VAL A 553 37.55 -3.50 -31.09
CA VAL A 553 38.29 -2.24 -31.29
C VAL A 553 37.43 -1.01 -31.01
N GLY A 554 36.14 -1.20 -30.73
CA GLY A 554 35.24 -0.10 -30.40
C GLY A 554 33.84 -0.56 -29.99
N PHE A 555 33.14 0.34 -29.30
CA PHE A 555 31.79 0.14 -28.77
C PHE A 555 30.83 1.13 -29.44
N GLY A 556 29.84 0.63 -30.19
CA GLY A 556 28.84 1.44 -30.89
C GLY A 556 27.45 1.42 -30.25
N ALA A 557 27.21 0.58 -29.24
CA ALA A 557 25.94 0.53 -28.53
C ALA A 557 25.81 1.74 -27.61
N VAL A 558 24.64 2.38 -27.61
CA VAL A 558 24.35 3.53 -26.74
C VAL A 558 23.00 3.36 -26.06
N ALA A 559 22.85 3.91 -24.86
CA ALA A 559 21.60 3.92 -24.12
C ALA A 559 21.48 5.12 -23.15
N ALA A 560 20.25 5.39 -22.72
CA ALA A 560 19.92 6.33 -21.66
C ALA A 560 19.05 5.65 -20.60
N ILE A 561 19.26 6.02 -19.34
CA ILE A 561 18.43 5.57 -18.21
C ILE A 561 17.41 6.67 -17.94
N GLU A 562 16.12 6.34 -17.99
CA GLU A 562 15.04 7.34 -18.04
C GLU A 562 14.34 7.60 -16.69
N GLY A 563 14.78 6.98 -15.58
CA GLY A 563 14.29 7.36 -14.25
C GLY A 563 14.32 6.25 -13.20
N GLY A 564 13.36 6.29 -12.27
CA GLY A 564 13.26 5.35 -11.15
C GLY A 564 12.73 5.98 -9.86
N LEU A 565 12.78 7.32 -9.75
CA LEU A 565 12.33 8.06 -8.56
C LEU A 565 10.87 8.52 -8.63
N ASN A 566 10.31 8.64 -9.84
CA ASN A 566 8.95 9.11 -10.04
C ASN A 566 7.93 7.99 -9.84
N ALA A 567 7.07 8.16 -8.84
CA ALA A 567 5.95 7.27 -8.58
C ALA A 567 4.80 7.49 -9.57
N ASN A 568 4.24 6.40 -10.07
CA ASN A 568 3.01 6.35 -10.87
C ASN A 568 1.94 5.54 -10.13
N PHE A 569 0.68 5.98 -10.19
CA PHE A 569 -0.47 5.40 -9.49
C PHE A 569 -1.51 4.80 -10.45
N SER A 570 -1.12 4.46 -11.68
CA SER A 570 -2.05 3.99 -12.70
C SER A 570 -2.41 2.50 -12.60
N ASN A 571 -1.74 1.73 -11.74
CA ASN A 571 -1.92 0.28 -11.69
C ASN A 571 -3.30 -0.13 -11.16
N ARG A 572 -3.73 -1.31 -11.59
CA ARG A 572 -4.96 -1.93 -11.09
C ARG A 572 -4.68 -2.58 -9.75
N ALA A 573 -5.31 -2.10 -8.68
CA ALA A 573 -5.07 -2.57 -7.31
C ALA A 573 -6.34 -2.44 -6.44
N PRO A 574 -6.47 -3.21 -5.34
CA PRO A 574 -5.54 -4.22 -4.87
C PRO A 574 -5.57 -5.50 -5.71
N GLN A 575 -4.43 -6.18 -5.78
CA GLN A 575 -4.32 -7.55 -6.26
C GLN A 575 -3.65 -8.40 -5.18
N VAL A 576 -4.12 -9.61 -4.95
CA VAL A 576 -3.53 -10.49 -3.95
C VAL A 576 -2.21 -11.05 -4.48
N MET A 577 -1.15 -10.86 -3.70
CA MET A 577 0.21 -11.17 -4.13
C MET A 577 0.47 -12.68 -4.17
N TYR A 578 1.31 -13.15 -5.10
CA TYR A 578 1.60 -14.58 -5.27
C TYR A 578 2.14 -15.23 -3.99
N TYR A 579 2.97 -14.52 -3.22
CA TYR A 579 3.56 -15.03 -1.98
C TYR A 579 2.56 -15.08 -0.82
N SER A 580 1.45 -14.34 -0.87
CA SER A 580 0.47 -14.34 0.21
C SER A 580 -0.09 -15.74 0.40
N ALA A 581 0.08 -16.30 1.59
CA ALA A 581 -0.39 -17.64 1.89
C ALA A 581 -1.91 -17.77 1.75
N ARG A 582 -2.37 -18.96 1.36
CA ARG A 582 -3.75 -19.27 0.97
C ARG A 582 -4.39 -20.27 1.91
N GLY A 583 -5.70 -20.12 2.09
CA GLY A 583 -6.53 -21.16 2.68
C GLY A 583 -6.75 -22.34 1.72
N PRO A 584 -7.65 -23.26 2.07
CA PRO A 584 -8.32 -23.40 3.36
C PRO A 584 -7.34 -23.66 4.51
N ASP A 585 -7.80 -23.42 5.72
CA ASP A 585 -7.08 -23.76 6.95
C ASP A 585 -7.07 -25.30 7.12
N PRO A 586 -5.94 -25.94 7.44
CA PRO A 586 -5.94 -27.34 7.86
C PRO A 586 -6.67 -27.52 9.21
N GLU A 587 -7.31 -28.66 9.45
CA GLU A 587 -7.94 -29.00 10.75
C GLU A 587 -6.90 -29.52 11.75
N ASP A 588 -6.01 -30.38 11.25
CA ASP A 588 -4.97 -31.08 11.99
C ASP A 588 -3.78 -31.42 11.05
N ASN A 589 -2.89 -32.30 11.50
CA ASN A 589 -1.76 -32.78 10.70
C ASN A 589 -2.15 -33.69 9.53
N SER A 590 -3.41 -34.11 9.42
CA SER A 590 -3.93 -34.99 8.37
C SER A 590 -4.41 -34.24 7.11
N THR A 591 -4.13 -32.93 7.01
CA THR A 591 -4.46 -32.05 5.88
C THR A 591 -5.94 -31.92 5.54
N ASN A 592 -6.83 -32.41 6.41
CA ASN A 592 -8.26 -32.14 6.30
C ASN A 592 -8.50 -30.63 6.42
N ASN A 593 -9.55 -30.13 5.76
CA ASN A 593 -9.88 -28.71 5.82
C ASN A 593 -10.67 -28.42 7.09
N ALA A 594 -10.33 -27.34 7.79
CA ALA A 594 -11.14 -26.81 8.88
C ALA A 594 -12.40 -26.10 8.37
N ASP A 595 -13.39 -25.99 9.24
CA ASP A 595 -14.64 -25.26 9.01
C ASP A 595 -14.51 -23.75 9.32
N ILE A 596 -13.30 -23.20 9.23
CA ILE A 596 -12.98 -21.81 9.56
C ILE A 596 -12.36 -21.12 8.33
N LEU A 597 -12.82 -19.91 8.02
CA LEU A 597 -12.28 -19.14 6.91
C LEU A 597 -10.93 -18.51 7.28
N LYS A 598 -9.93 -18.73 6.44
CA LYS A 598 -8.65 -18.02 6.48
C LYS A 598 -8.14 -17.70 5.05
N PRO A 599 -7.36 -16.62 4.86
CA PRO A 599 -7.13 -15.54 5.83
C PRO A 599 -8.43 -14.80 6.17
N ASN A 600 -8.43 -13.91 7.16
CA ASN A 600 -9.63 -13.15 7.52
C ASN A 600 -9.91 -12.02 6.52
N LEU A 601 -8.86 -11.32 6.07
CA LEU A 601 -8.89 -10.32 4.98
C LEU A 601 -7.50 -10.08 4.38
N VAL A 602 -7.38 -9.21 3.38
CA VAL A 602 -6.09 -8.72 2.83
C VAL A 602 -5.91 -7.21 3.03
N ALA A 603 -4.66 -6.79 3.18
CA ALA A 603 -4.27 -5.39 3.29
C ALA A 603 -3.01 -5.09 2.44
N PRO A 604 -2.60 -3.83 2.26
CA PRO A 604 -1.37 -3.50 1.54
C PRO A 604 -0.17 -4.18 2.17
N GLY A 605 0.55 -4.98 1.39
CA GLY A 605 1.71 -5.74 1.86
C GLY A 605 2.78 -5.94 0.79
N ASN A 606 2.71 -5.21 -0.33
CA ASN A 606 3.72 -5.25 -1.38
C ASN A 606 4.31 -3.87 -1.60
N SER A 607 5.65 -3.77 -1.58
CA SER A 607 6.40 -2.54 -1.83
C SER A 607 5.97 -1.38 -0.92
N ILE A 608 6.02 -1.63 0.39
CA ILE A 608 5.63 -0.69 1.43
C ILE A 608 6.86 0.09 1.91
N TRP A 609 6.81 1.42 1.79
CA TRP A 609 7.82 2.32 2.34
C TRP A 609 7.52 2.57 3.81
N ALA A 610 8.47 2.26 4.68
CA ALA A 610 8.33 2.42 6.12
C ALA A 610 9.71 2.61 6.78
N ALA A 611 9.70 2.98 8.06
CA ALA A 611 10.93 3.22 8.82
C ALA A 611 11.83 1.99 8.82
N TRP A 612 13.14 2.21 8.84
CA TRP A 612 14.15 1.17 8.85
C TRP A 612 15.25 1.58 9.83
N SER A 613 15.82 0.59 10.52
CA SER A 613 16.99 0.84 11.36
C SER A 613 18.19 1.03 10.45
N SER A 614 18.91 2.16 10.58
CA SER A 614 20.14 2.37 9.81
C SER A 614 21.26 1.39 10.21
N ALA A 615 21.14 0.76 11.38
CA ALA A 615 22.01 -0.32 11.83
C ALA A 615 21.59 -1.70 11.27
N SER A 616 20.47 -1.77 10.55
CA SER A 616 20.00 -3.02 9.95
C SER A 616 21.02 -3.59 8.97
N THR A 617 21.13 -4.91 9.02
CA THR A 617 21.94 -5.71 8.10
C THR A 617 21.14 -6.82 7.43
N ASP A 618 19.80 -6.82 7.57
CA ASP A 618 18.94 -7.87 7.01
C ASP A 618 18.67 -7.67 5.52
N SER A 619 18.51 -6.41 5.09
CA SER A 619 18.35 -6.03 3.69
C SER A 619 19.56 -5.26 3.20
N THR A 620 20.43 -5.93 2.45
CA THR A 620 21.69 -5.34 1.93
C THR A 620 21.44 -4.13 1.03
N GLU A 621 20.28 -4.06 0.38
CA GLU A 621 19.86 -2.98 -0.50
C GLU A 621 19.60 -1.67 0.27
N PHE A 622 19.24 -1.75 1.55
CA PHE A 622 18.86 -0.61 2.40
C PHE A 622 19.85 -0.41 3.56
N GLN A 623 21.04 -1.01 3.51
CA GLN A 623 22.02 -0.90 4.57
C GLN A 623 22.49 0.55 4.73
N GLY A 624 22.32 1.10 5.94
CA GLY A 624 22.63 2.50 6.27
C GLY A 624 21.51 3.49 5.97
N GLU A 625 20.42 3.06 5.31
CA GLU A 625 19.26 3.88 5.04
C GLU A 625 18.30 3.90 6.24
N LYS A 626 17.50 4.97 6.37
CA LYS A 626 16.48 5.11 7.43
C LYS A 626 15.10 4.62 7.00
N PHE A 627 14.93 4.27 5.73
CA PHE A 627 13.70 3.75 5.18
C PHE A 627 14.01 2.57 4.28
N ALA A 628 13.09 1.62 4.22
CA ALA A 628 13.19 0.46 3.35
C ALA A 628 11.85 0.22 2.64
N LEU A 629 11.95 -0.38 1.44
CA LEU A 629 10.80 -0.81 0.66
C LEU A 629 10.67 -2.32 0.76
N MET A 630 9.71 -2.80 1.57
CA MET A 630 9.57 -4.22 1.85
C MET A 630 8.22 -4.78 1.39
N SER A 631 8.21 -6.09 1.13
CA SER A 631 7.03 -6.86 0.73
C SER A 631 6.85 -8.06 1.66
N GLY A 632 5.62 -8.31 2.09
CA GLY A 632 5.26 -9.47 2.89
C GLY A 632 3.89 -9.29 3.56
N THR A 633 3.32 -10.41 4.01
CA THR A 633 2.18 -10.39 4.94
C THR A 633 2.53 -9.72 6.26
N SER A 634 3.82 -9.70 6.63
CA SER A 634 4.40 -8.93 7.73
C SER A 634 4.16 -7.42 7.64
N MET A 635 4.00 -6.88 6.43
CA MET A 635 3.65 -5.46 6.23
C MET A 635 2.13 -5.27 6.22
N ALA A 636 1.36 -6.28 5.80
CA ALA A 636 -0.10 -6.21 5.78
C ALA A 636 -0.74 -6.25 7.18
N ALA A 637 -0.23 -7.09 8.08
CA ALA A 637 -0.70 -7.19 9.47
C ALA A 637 -0.69 -5.85 10.24
N PRO A 638 0.40 -5.06 10.26
CA PRO A 638 0.42 -3.79 10.98
C PRO A 638 -0.49 -2.72 10.35
N HIS A 639 -0.82 -2.79 9.05
CA HIS A 639 -1.87 -1.92 8.49
C HIS A 639 -3.21 -2.18 9.19
N VAL A 640 -3.56 -3.45 9.39
CA VAL A 640 -4.80 -3.84 10.07
C VAL A 640 -4.73 -3.56 11.57
N ALA A 641 -3.56 -3.69 12.22
CA ALA A 641 -3.36 -3.26 13.60
C ALA A 641 -3.70 -1.77 13.78
N GLY A 642 -3.25 -0.92 12.86
CA GLY A 642 -3.58 0.50 12.88
C GLY A 642 -5.06 0.77 12.64
N VAL A 643 -5.71 0.06 11.71
CA VAL A 643 -7.18 0.21 11.53
C VAL A 643 -7.94 -0.25 12.77
N ALA A 644 -7.52 -1.35 13.40
CA ALA A 644 -8.08 -1.80 14.66
C ALA A 644 -7.94 -0.75 15.77
N ALA A 645 -6.83 0.01 15.80
CA ALA A 645 -6.66 1.10 16.75
C ALA A 645 -7.67 2.24 16.49
N LEU A 646 -7.95 2.57 15.23
CA LEU A 646 -9.01 3.54 14.90
C LEU A 646 -10.39 3.03 15.35
N ILE A 647 -10.71 1.75 15.13
CA ILE A 647 -11.97 1.15 15.58
C ILE A 647 -12.08 1.17 17.11
N LYS A 648 -11.00 0.82 17.82
CA LYS A 648 -10.96 0.82 19.29
C LYS A 648 -11.05 2.23 19.87
N GLN A 649 -10.49 3.23 19.18
CA GLN A 649 -10.67 4.64 19.53
C GLN A 649 -12.16 5.04 19.45
N THR A 650 -12.84 4.71 18.34
CA THR A 650 -14.28 4.99 18.17
C THR A 650 -15.13 4.21 19.17
N TYR A 651 -14.78 2.94 19.43
CA TYR A 651 -15.51 2.03 20.30
C TYR A 651 -14.59 1.38 21.35
N PRO A 652 -14.25 2.08 22.45
CA PRO A 652 -13.32 1.57 23.46
C PRO A 652 -13.75 0.27 24.13
N GLN A 653 -15.05 -0.01 24.14
CA GLN A 653 -15.64 -1.21 24.76
C GLN A 653 -15.73 -2.41 23.82
N PHE A 654 -15.37 -2.27 22.54
CA PHE A 654 -15.45 -3.39 21.61
C PHE A 654 -14.56 -4.54 22.05
N SER A 655 -15.13 -5.75 22.00
CA SER A 655 -14.39 -7.00 22.15
C SER A 655 -13.46 -7.22 20.94
N PRO A 656 -12.43 -8.07 21.06
CA PRO A 656 -11.62 -8.48 19.91
C PRO A 656 -12.47 -9.01 18.75
N SER A 657 -13.53 -9.77 19.04
CA SER A 657 -14.44 -10.33 18.04
C SER A 657 -15.27 -9.25 17.35
N GLU A 658 -15.72 -8.22 18.08
CA GLU A 658 -16.45 -7.09 17.50
C GLU A 658 -15.57 -6.26 16.54
N ILE A 659 -14.29 -6.05 16.89
CA ILE A 659 -13.29 -5.42 16.00
C ILE A 659 -13.05 -6.28 14.75
N ALA A 660 -12.83 -7.59 14.94
CA ALA A 660 -12.67 -8.55 13.86
C ALA A 660 -13.89 -8.55 12.90
N SER A 661 -15.10 -8.45 13.47
CA SER A 661 -16.34 -8.35 12.72
C SER A 661 -16.38 -7.07 11.88
N ALA A 662 -16.15 -5.91 12.49
CA ALA A 662 -16.19 -4.63 11.81
C ALA A 662 -15.23 -4.58 10.60
N LEU A 663 -14.02 -5.14 10.76
CA LEU A 663 -13.04 -5.28 9.69
C LEU A 663 -13.51 -6.23 8.57
N SER A 664 -14.09 -7.36 8.94
CA SER A 664 -14.47 -8.40 7.98
C SER A 664 -15.70 -8.03 7.16
N THR A 665 -16.76 -7.54 7.81
CA THR A 665 -18.05 -7.30 7.16
C THR A 665 -18.02 -6.15 6.16
N THR A 666 -17.12 -5.19 6.37
CA THR A 666 -17.01 -3.96 5.59
C THR A 666 -15.96 -4.01 4.47
N ALA A 667 -15.25 -5.14 4.34
CA ALA A 667 -14.19 -5.32 3.38
C ALA A 667 -14.65 -5.14 1.91
N LEU A 668 -13.78 -4.53 1.10
CA LEU A 668 -14.00 -4.26 -0.33
C LEU A 668 -13.71 -5.51 -1.17
N LEU A 669 -14.50 -5.68 -2.24
CA LEU A 669 -14.39 -6.84 -3.16
C LEU A 669 -13.87 -6.47 -4.54
N TYR A 670 -13.70 -5.18 -4.77
CA TYR A 670 -13.38 -4.62 -6.07
C TYR A 670 -12.09 -3.81 -6.00
N ASP A 671 -11.40 -3.77 -7.13
CA ASP A 671 -10.24 -2.91 -7.33
C ASP A 671 -10.64 -1.47 -7.67
N ASN A 672 -9.62 -0.61 -7.74
CA ASN A 672 -9.72 0.80 -8.09
C ASN A 672 -10.24 1.07 -9.52
N LYS A 673 -10.47 0.04 -10.35
CA LYS A 673 -11.11 0.12 -11.67
C LYS A 673 -12.52 -0.49 -11.67
N GLY A 674 -13.05 -0.88 -10.51
CA GLY A 674 -14.38 -1.50 -10.35
C GLY A 674 -14.46 -2.95 -10.77
N GLY A 675 -13.33 -3.59 -11.12
CA GLY A 675 -13.26 -5.02 -11.39
C GLY A 675 -13.12 -5.84 -10.11
N PRO A 676 -13.33 -7.17 -10.14
CA PRO A 676 -13.07 -8.01 -8.98
C PRO A 676 -11.58 -7.97 -8.62
N ILE A 677 -11.27 -8.04 -7.34
CA ILE A 677 -9.89 -8.22 -6.87
C ILE A 677 -9.32 -9.49 -7.52
N MET A 678 -8.16 -9.36 -8.14
CA MET A 678 -7.45 -10.46 -8.79
C MET A 678 -6.40 -11.04 -7.85
N SER A 679 -6.05 -12.31 -8.03
CA SER A 679 -5.00 -13.02 -7.30
C SER A 679 -3.96 -13.53 -8.28
N GLN A 680 -2.69 -13.28 -7.98
CA GLN A 680 -1.56 -13.89 -8.69
C GLN A 680 -1.43 -15.37 -8.32
N ARG A 681 -1.17 -16.21 -9.32
CA ARG A 681 -1.20 -17.68 -9.22
C ARG A 681 0.13 -18.37 -9.44
N SER A 682 1.18 -17.63 -9.80
CA SER A 682 2.51 -18.19 -10.07
C SER A 682 3.62 -17.28 -9.55
N TYR A 683 4.75 -17.88 -9.15
CA TYR A 683 6.01 -17.15 -8.92
C TYR A 683 6.65 -16.70 -10.23
N THR A 684 6.47 -17.48 -11.30
CA THR A 684 6.96 -17.12 -12.64
C THR A 684 5.93 -16.24 -13.33
N ASN A 685 6.36 -15.05 -13.75
CA ASN A 685 5.51 -14.05 -14.42
C ASN A 685 4.17 -13.81 -13.70
N PRO A 686 4.20 -13.42 -12.41
CA PRO A 686 3.00 -13.33 -11.57
C PRO A 686 1.89 -12.47 -12.19
N ASP A 687 2.25 -11.37 -12.85
CA ASP A 687 1.30 -10.44 -13.47
C ASP A 687 0.58 -11.00 -14.72
N GLN A 688 1.12 -12.06 -15.33
CA GLN A 688 0.48 -12.76 -16.44
C GLN A 688 -0.45 -13.89 -15.96
N SER A 689 -0.28 -14.35 -14.71
CA SER A 689 -1.01 -15.47 -14.13
C SER A 689 -2.01 -14.98 -13.07
N LEU A 690 -3.12 -14.39 -13.54
CA LEU A 690 -4.16 -13.81 -12.69
C LEU A 690 -5.49 -14.58 -12.79
N SER A 691 -6.16 -14.76 -11.65
CA SER A 691 -7.58 -15.14 -11.63
C SER A 691 -8.33 -14.38 -10.52
N PRO A 692 -9.67 -14.26 -10.56
CA PRO A 692 -10.42 -13.62 -9.49
C PRO A 692 -10.07 -14.21 -8.13
N ALA A 693 -9.87 -13.36 -7.13
CA ALA A 693 -9.56 -13.77 -5.77
C ALA A 693 -10.76 -14.46 -5.14
N THR A 694 -10.51 -15.60 -4.54
CA THR A 694 -11.48 -16.38 -3.78
C THR A 694 -11.43 -15.99 -2.31
N PRO A 695 -12.44 -16.35 -1.48
CA PRO A 695 -12.35 -16.24 -0.03
C PRO A 695 -11.10 -16.89 0.59
N PHE A 696 -10.51 -17.92 -0.01
CA PHE A 696 -9.25 -18.49 0.48
C PHE A 696 -8.00 -17.72 0.05
N ASP A 697 -8.14 -16.77 -0.87
CA ASP A 697 -7.08 -15.85 -1.26
C ASP A 697 -7.15 -14.55 -0.45
N MET A 698 -8.35 -14.01 -0.23
CA MET A 698 -8.56 -12.67 0.32
C MET A 698 -9.46 -12.60 1.56
N GLY A 699 -9.93 -13.74 2.09
CA GLY A 699 -10.88 -13.77 3.19
C GLY A 699 -12.17 -13.05 2.83
N SER A 700 -12.53 -12.06 3.67
CA SER A 700 -13.71 -11.24 3.46
C SER A 700 -13.54 -10.24 2.30
N GLY A 701 -12.32 -9.81 2.00
CA GLY A 701 -11.98 -8.82 0.97
C GLY A 701 -10.74 -7.99 1.34
N PHE A 702 -10.57 -6.84 0.70
CA PHE A 702 -9.56 -5.84 1.06
C PHE A 702 -10.07 -4.92 2.18
N VAL A 703 -9.20 -4.58 3.14
CA VAL A 703 -9.55 -3.73 4.29
C VAL A 703 -10.19 -2.39 3.88
N ASN A 704 -11.27 -2.00 4.58
CA ASN A 704 -11.95 -0.71 4.42
C ASN A 704 -12.01 0.03 5.75
N ALA A 705 -11.02 0.86 6.03
CA ALA A 705 -10.92 1.53 7.33
C ALA A 705 -12.14 2.44 7.62
N THR A 706 -12.60 3.18 6.60
CA THR A 706 -13.68 4.17 6.75
C THR A 706 -15.04 3.55 7.04
N ALA A 707 -15.31 2.39 6.45
CA ALA A 707 -16.51 1.63 6.75
C ALA A 707 -16.36 0.83 8.07
N ALA A 708 -15.17 0.34 8.39
CA ALA A 708 -14.94 -0.43 9.62
C ALA A 708 -15.11 0.39 10.92
N VAL A 709 -14.90 1.71 10.90
CA VAL A 709 -15.23 2.59 12.05
C VAL A 709 -16.73 2.89 12.19
N ASN A 710 -17.56 2.46 11.23
CA ASN A 710 -19.01 2.52 11.32
C ASN A 710 -19.66 1.34 10.57
N PRO A 711 -19.55 0.11 11.11
CA PRO A 711 -19.92 -1.11 10.40
C PRO A 711 -21.43 -1.37 10.35
N GLY A 712 -22.24 -0.64 11.12
CA GLY A 712 -23.68 -0.87 11.28
C GLY A 712 -23.98 -2.11 12.13
N LEU A 713 -23.69 -3.29 11.61
CA LEU A 713 -23.88 -4.57 12.30
C LEU A 713 -22.56 -5.24 12.62
N ILE A 714 -22.49 -5.85 13.80
CA ILE A 714 -21.34 -6.63 14.27
C ILE A 714 -21.75 -8.03 14.73
N PHE A 715 -20.84 -8.97 14.55
CA PHE A 715 -20.89 -10.33 15.04
C PHE A 715 -19.97 -10.43 16.24
N ASP A 716 -20.50 -10.89 17.36
CA ASP A 716 -19.72 -11.12 18.57
C ASP A 716 -19.58 -12.63 18.83
N THR A 717 -18.40 -13.02 19.27
CA THR A 717 -18.03 -14.39 19.65
C THR A 717 -17.33 -14.30 20.98
N SER A 718 -17.90 -14.93 22.00
CA SER A 718 -17.41 -14.89 23.38
C SER A 718 -16.26 -15.88 23.62
N PHE A 719 -15.57 -15.73 24.75
CA PHE A 719 -14.59 -16.72 25.20
C PHE A 719 -15.24 -18.09 25.43
N GLU A 720 -16.48 -18.10 25.91
CA GLU A 720 -17.29 -19.29 26.12
C GLU A 720 -17.60 -20.01 24.80
N ASP A 721 -17.84 -19.27 23.71
CA ASP A 721 -18.03 -19.87 22.38
C ASP A 721 -16.75 -20.54 21.89
N TYR A 722 -15.57 -19.91 22.09
CA TYR A 722 -14.29 -20.55 21.80
C TYR A 722 -14.07 -21.80 22.65
N MET A 723 -14.42 -21.75 23.95
CA MET A 723 -14.32 -22.91 24.83
C MET A 723 -15.25 -24.05 24.37
N SER A 724 -16.48 -23.72 23.97
CA SER A 724 -17.45 -24.65 23.39
C SER A 724 -16.96 -25.28 22.09
N PHE A 725 -16.27 -24.51 21.24
CA PHE A 725 -15.63 -25.00 20.02
C PHE A 725 -14.47 -25.95 20.36
N LEU A 726 -13.56 -25.55 21.25
CA LEU A 726 -12.44 -26.39 21.67
C LEU A 726 -12.93 -27.72 22.23
N CYS A 727 -13.93 -27.72 23.12
CA CYS A 727 -14.57 -28.92 23.67
C CYS A 727 -15.39 -29.73 22.65
N GLY A 728 -15.69 -29.17 21.48
CA GLY A 728 -16.32 -29.87 20.36
C GLY A 728 -15.36 -30.76 19.57
N ILE A 729 -14.05 -30.51 19.68
CA ILE A 729 -13.01 -31.30 19.01
C ILE A 729 -12.87 -32.65 19.71
N ASN A 730 -12.94 -33.75 18.95
CA ASN A 730 -12.89 -35.09 19.52
C ASN A 730 -11.55 -35.37 20.23
N GLY A 731 -11.61 -35.81 21.49
CA GLY A 731 -10.41 -36.12 22.30
C GLY A 731 -9.69 -34.90 22.89
N SER A 732 -10.25 -33.70 22.78
CA SER A 732 -9.63 -32.46 23.27
C SER A 732 -9.77 -32.22 24.78
N ASP A 733 -10.74 -32.86 25.46
CA ASP A 733 -11.08 -32.57 26.86
C ASP A 733 -9.86 -32.47 27.81
N PRO A 734 -8.88 -33.41 27.81
CA PRO A 734 -7.71 -33.31 28.69
C PRO A 734 -6.77 -32.16 28.32
N VAL A 735 -6.62 -31.88 27.02
CA VAL A 735 -5.74 -30.82 26.50
C VAL A 735 -6.30 -29.45 26.86
N VAL A 736 -7.61 -29.27 26.68
CA VAL A 736 -8.33 -28.05 27.05
C VAL A 736 -8.18 -27.78 28.55
N PHE A 737 -8.37 -28.80 29.40
CA PHE A 737 -8.18 -28.65 30.85
C PHE A 737 -6.75 -28.24 31.21
N ASN A 738 -5.74 -28.85 30.58
CA ASN A 738 -4.34 -28.54 30.87
C ASN A 738 -3.95 -27.09 30.54
N TYR A 739 -4.47 -26.53 29.44
CA TYR A 739 -4.14 -25.15 29.05
C TYR A 739 -5.01 -24.10 29.76
N THR A 740 -6.27 -24.41 30.02
CA THR A 740 -7.24 -23.40 30.50
C THR A 740 -7.58 -23.53 31.98
N GLY A 741 -7.29 -24.67 32.60
CA GLY A 741 -7.78 -25.04 33.94
C GLY A 741 -9.28 -25.32 34.00
N LEU A 742 -9.99 -25.28 32.86
CA LEU A 742 -11.43 -25.44 32.77
C LEU A 742 -11.77 -26.79 32.13
N SER A 743 -12.69 -27.53 32.73
CA SER A 743 -13.14 -28.81 32.18
C SER A 743 -14.24 -28.61 31.14
N CYS A 744 -14.23 -29.47 30.11
CA CYS A 744 -15.36 -29.61 29.20
C CYS A 744 -16.53 -30.27 29.93
N SER A 745 -17.28 -29.48 30.70
CA SER A 745 -18.43 -29.97 31.45
C SER A 745 -19.61 -30.29 30.52
N ALA A 746 -20.49 -31.22 30.92
CA ALA A 746 -21.72 -31.54 30.18
C ALA A 746 -22.71 -30.36 30.04
N LYS A 747 -22.44 -29.21 30.67
CA LYS A 747 -23.26 -27.98 30.58
C LYS A 747 -22.84 -27.05 29.44
N ASN A 748 -21.63 -27.19 28.90
CA ASN A 748 -21.20 -26.40 27.75
C ASN A 748 -21.69 -27.08 26.47
N ALA A 749 -22.30 -26.30 25.57
CA ALA A 749 -22.62 -26.80 24.24
C ALA A 749 -21.32 -27.19 23.53
N ARG A 750 -21.24 -28.39 22.98
CA ARG A 750 -20.14 -28.76 22.08
C ARG A 750 -20.52 -28.30 20.68
N ILE A 751 -19.74 -27.41 20.09
CA ILE A 751 -20.03 -26.80 18.78
C ILE A 751 -18.89 -27.04 17.80
N SER A 752 -19.19 -26.99 16.50
CA SER A 752 -18.19 -27.11 15.44
C SER A 752 -17.66 -25.74 14.98
N GLY A 753 -16.59 -25.72 14.17
CA GLY A 753 -16.01 -24.48 13.66
C GLY A 753 -16.99 -23.59 12.90
N PHE A 754 -17.89 -24.19 12.10
CA PHE A 754 -18.92 -23.45 11.37
C PHE A 754 -20.04 -22.87 12.26
N ASP A 755 -20.17 -23.33 13.51
CA ASP A 755 -21.17 -22.84 14.47
C ASP A 755 -20.70 -21.57 15.19
N LEU A 756 -19.39 -21.28 15.18
CA LEU A 756 -18.86 -20.01 15.66
C LEU A 756 -19.56 -18.86 14.94
N ASN A 757 -19.90 -17.81 15.69
CA ASN A 757 -20.65 -16.67 15.21
C ASN A 757 -19.78 -15.70 14.39
N PHE A 758 -19.01 -16.22 13.43
CA PHE A 758 -18.16 -15.42 12.57
C PHE A 758 -18.93 -14.80 11.40
N PRO A 759 -18.46 -13.65 10.88
CA PRO A 759 -18.97 -13.05 9.65
C PRO A 759 -18.57 -13.84 8.39
N SER A 760 -18.50 -15.16 8.46
CA SER A 760 -18.28 -16.08 7.35
C SER A 760 -18.94 -17.43 7.61
N ILE A 761 -19.19 -18.20 6.55
CA ILE A 761 -19.66 -19.60 6.62
C ILE A 761 -18.71 -20.44 5.78
N THR A 762 -17.85 -21.22 6.43
CA THR A 762 -16.95 -22.17 5.76
C THR A 762 -17.33 -23.59 6.16
N VAL A 763 -17.54 -24.45 5.17
CA VAL A 763 -17.93 -25.85 5.38
C VAL A 763 -16.99 -26.73 4.58
N SER A 764 -16.08 -27.39 5.29
CA SER A 764 -15.07 -28.30 4.75
C SER A 764 -15.68 -29.44 3.93
N MET A 765 -16.86 -29.94 4.34
CA MET A 765 -17.64 -30.93 3.59
C MET A 765 -19.13 -30.85 3.94
N LEU A 766 -19.92 -30.19 3.09
CA LEU A 766 -21.38 -30.14 3.23
C LEU A 766 -22.00 -31.47 2.79
N LYS A 767 -22.62 -32.18 3.73
CA LYS A 767 -23.35 -33.44 3.49
C LYS A 767 -24.86 -33.19 3.50
N GLY A 768 -25.50 -33.24 2.32
CA GLY A 768 -26.93 -33.01 2.20
C GLY A 768 -27.34 -31.57 2.54
N THR A 769 -28.31 -31.39 3.45
CA THR A 769 -28.81 -30.08 3.88
C THR A 769 -28.34 -29.76 5.30
N GLN A 770 -27.82 -28.55 5.50
CA GLN A 770 -27.42 -28.03 6.81
C GLN A 770 -27.90 -26.59 7.00
N ILE A 771 -28.19 -26.23 8.25
CA ILE A 771 -28.66 -24.88 8.62
C ILE A 771 -27.64 -24.25 9.55
N PHE A 772 -27.21 -23.04 9.23
CA PHE A 772 -26.26 -22.23 9.98
C PHE A 772 -26.97 -21.00 10.54
N ARG A 773 -26.63 -20.60 11.76
CA ARG A 773 -27.17 -19.40 12.39
C ARG A 773 -26.08 -18.36 12.58
N ARG A 774 -26.42 -17.11 12.32
CA ARG A 774 -25.53 -15.96 12.50
C ARG A 774 -26.29 -14.87 13.23
N SER A 775 -25.79 -14.49 14.40
CA SER A 775 -26.39 -13.49 15.28
C SER A 775 -25.61 -12.19 15.16
N MET A 776 -26.29 -11.10 14.86
CA MET A 776 -25.64 -9.80 14.67
C MET A 776 -26.35 -8.72 15.46
N LYS A 777 -25.55 -7.84 16.07
CA LYS A 777 -26.01 -6.73 16.90
C LYS A 777 -25.90 -5.43 16.10
N ASN A 778 -26.91 -4.58 16.17
CA ASN A 778 -26.83 -3.23 15.60
C ASN A 778 -26.13 -2.29 16.59
N ILE A 779 -25.06 -1.64 16.14
CA ILE A 779 -24.33 -0.63 16.91
C ILE A 779 -24.47 0.78 16.35
N ALA A 780 -25.15 0.92 15.21
CA ALA A 780 -25.53 2.20 14.63
C ALA A 780 -26.97 2.57 15.00
N GLY A 781 -27.53 3.57 14.31
CA GLY A 781 -28.92 3.96 14.46
C GLY A 781 -29.92 2.91 13.95
N ASN A 782 -31.21 3.15 14.18
CA ASN A 782 -32.27 2.27 13.69
C ASN A 782 -32.21 2.17 12.16
N GLU A 783 -32.17 0.94 11.65
CA GLU A 783 -31.98 0.71 10.22
C GLU A 783 -32.74 -0.52 9.73
N THR A 784 -33.16 -0.48 8.47
CA THR A 784 -33.80 -1.60 7.78
C THR A 784 -32.82 -2.19 6.76
N TYR A 785 -32.59 -3.49 6.85
CA TYR A 785 -31.68 -4.23 5.98
C TYR A 785 -32.45 -5.13 5.00
N ASN A 786 -32.07 -5.07 3.74
CA ASN A 786 -32.43 -6.06 2.72
C ASN A 786 -31.32 -7.10 2.59
N VAL A 787 -31.68 -8.38 2.54
CA VAL A 787 -30.72 -9.49 2.46
C VAL A 787 -30.72 -10.08 1.05
N GLY A 788 -29.58 -10.00 0.38
CA GLY A 788 -29.34 -10.63 -0.93
C GLY A 788 -28.21 -11.65 -0.84
N TRP A 789 -28.18 -12.62 -1.76
CA TRP A 789 -27.11 -13.63 -1.74
C TRP A 789 -26.85 -14.31 -3.08
N SER A 790 -25.64 -14.83 -3.23
CA SER A 790 -25.19 -15.66 -4.35
C SER A 790 -24.74 -17.03 -3.83
N PRO A 791 -25.37 -18.15 -4.27
CA PRO A 791 -25.02 -19.48 -3.78
C PRO A 791 -23.66 -19.97 -4.32
N PRO A 792 -22.91 -20.78 -3.55
CA PRO A 792 -21.77 -21.52 -4.08
C PRO A 792 -22.15 -22.46 -5.21
N TYR A 793 -21.27 -22.64 -6.20
CA TYR A 793 -21.50 -23.59 -7.28
C TYR A 793 -21.72 -25.02 -6.74
N GLY A 794 -22.79 -25.68 -7.19
CA GLY A 794 -23.15 -27.02 -6.70
C GLY A 794 -23.95 -27.04 -5.39
N VAL A 795 -24.32 -25.87 -4.84
CA VAL A 795 -25.09 -25.73 -3.61
C VAL A 795 -26.32 -24.84 -3.87
N SER A 796 -27.47 -25.19 -3.30
CA SER A 796 -28.61 -24.28 -3.20
C SER A 796 -28.58 -23.58 -1.84
N MET A 797 -28.86 -22.27 -1.81
CA MET A 797 -28.77 -21.44 -0.61
C MET A 797 -30.04 -20.64 -0.39
N LYS A 798 -30.54 -20.64 0.85
CA LYS A 798 -31.68 -19.83 1.30
C LYS A 798 -31.32 -19.11 2.59
N VAL A 799 -31.60 -17.81 2.66
CA VAL A 799 -31.37 -16.99 3.86
C VAL A 799 -32.70 -16.45 4.38
N SER A 800 -32.88 -16.43 5.71
CA SER A 800 -34.08 -15.92 6.37
C SER A 800 -33.74 -15.19 7.68
N PRO A 801 -34.40 -14.04 7.99
CA PRO A 801 -35.34 -13.31 7.13
C PRO A 801 -34.65 -12.66 5.92
N THR A 802 -35.42 -12.32 4.88
CA THR A 802 -34.92 -11.62 3.68
C THR A 802 -34.92 -10.10 3.83
N GLN A 803 -35.62 -9.58 4.84
CA GLN A 803 -35.64 -8.18 5.23
C GLN A 803 -35.98 -8.09 6.73
N PHE A 804 -35.37 -7.17 7.45
CA PHE A 804 -35.69 -6.89 8.85
C PHE A 804 -35.33 -5.45 9.20
N SER A 805 -35.98 -4.90 10.23
CA SER A 805 -35.59 -3.63 10.86
C SER A 805 -35.06 -3.92 12.26
N ILE A 806 -34.00 -3.23 12.66
CA ILE A 806 -33.32 -3.47 13.93
C ILE A 806 -32.97 -2.15 14.60
N ALA A 807 -33.36 -1.99 15.87
CA ALA A 807 -33.01 -0.79 16.62
C ALA A 807 -31.56 -0.85 17.14
N MET A 808 -31.01 0.31 17.52
CA MET A 808 -29.68 0.37 18.15
C MET A 808 -29.63 -0.54 19.39
N GLY A 809 -28.59 -1.37 19.48
CA GLY A 809 -28.37 -2.30 20.59
C GLY A 809 -29.15 -3.62 20.49
N GLU A 810 -30.10 -3.75 19.57
CA GLU A 810 -30.84 -5.00 19.35
C GLU A 810 -30.03 -6.01 18.52
N THR A 811 -30.42 -7.28 18.64
CA THR A 811 -29.79 -8.41 17.97
C THR A 811 -30.77 -9.08 17.01
N GLN A 812 -30.30 -9.40 15.80
CA GLN A 812 -31.03 -10.15 14.79
C GLN A 812 -30.27 -11.43 14.44
N THR A 813 -31.00 -12.55 14.37
CA THR A 813 -30.44 -13.82 13.90
C THR A 813 -30.84 -14.09 12.46
N LEU A 814 -29.85 -14.37 11.61
CA LEU A 814 -30.00 -14.92 10.26
C LEU A 814 -29.88 -16.44 10.31
N SER A 815 -30.78 -17.11 9.59
CA SER A 815 -30.74 -18.55 9.32
C SER A 815 -30.36 -18.78 7.87
N VAL A 816 -29.27 -19.49 7.63
CA VAL A 816 -28.74 -19.81 6.30
C VAL A 816 -28.85 -21.31 6.09
N THR A 817 -29.66 -21.74 5.12
CA THR A 817 -29.80 -23.14 4.72
C THR A 817 -28.99 -23.40 3.47
N LEU A 818 -28.03 -24.33 3.56
CA LEU A 818 -27.25 -24.83 2.43
C LEU A 818 -27.67 -26.26 2.11
N ASN A 819 -27.92 -26.57 0.84
CA ASN A 819 -28.22 -27.91 0.39
C ASN A 819 -27.36 -28.30 -0.82
N ALA A 820 -26.58 -29.37 -0.66
CA ALA A 820 -25.70 -29.90 -1.71
C ALA A 820 -26.51 -30.47 -2.88
N THR A 821 -26.31 -29.93 -4.07
CA THR A 821 -26.99 -30.35 -5.31
C THR A 821 -26.07 -31.10 -6.27
N LYS A 822 -24.75 -30.97 -6.10
CA LYS A 822 -23.72 -31.65 -6.88
C LYS A 822 -22.59 -32.12 -5.97
N ASN A 823 -21.97 -33.24 -6.32
CA ASN A 823 -20.70 -33.65 -5.74
C ASN A 823 -19.57 -32.79 -6.30
N SER A 824 -18.70 -32.29 -5.44
CA SER A 824 -17.47 -31.59 -5.79
C SER A 824 -16.34 -32.08 -4.89
N SER A 825 -15.14 -32.18 -5.45
CA SER A 825 -13.88 -32.36 -4.70
C SER A 825 -13.14 -31.04 -4.47
N SER A 826 -13.65 -29.95 -5.05
CA SER A 826 -13.07 -28.60 -4.93
C SER A 826 -14.03 -27.66 -4.21
N SER A 827 -13.47 -26.64 -3.57
CA SER A 827 -14.27 -25.62 -2.90
C SER A 827 -14.96 -24.71 -3.90
N SER A 828 -16.21 -24.36 -3.62
CA SER A 828 -16.98 -23.36 -4.33
C SER A 828 -17.38 -22.23 -3.37
N PHE A 829 -17.66 -21.06 -3.95
CA PHE A 829 -17.79 -19.83 -3.18
C PHE A 829 -19.09 -19.09 -3.51
N GLY A 830 -19.69 -18.52 -2.46
CA GLY A 830 -20.87 -17.69 -2.49
C GLY A 830 -20.72 -16.52 -1.52
N ARG A 831 -21.79 -15.74 -1.36
CA ARG A 831 -21.78 -14.57 -0.49
C ARG A 831 -23.20 -14.20 -0.08
N ILE A 832 -23.34 -13.66 1.12
CA ILE A 832 -24.56 -13.02 1.61
C ILE A 832 -24.22 -11.54 1.81
N GLY A 833 -25.06 -10.65 1.29
CA GLY A 833 -24.97 -9.21 1.45
C GLY A 833 -26.20 -8.69 2.19
N LEU A 834 -25.98 -7.86 3.20
CA LEU A 834 -27.04 -7.12 3.88
C LEU A 834 -26.87 -5.64 3.54
N PHE A 835 -27.92 -5.04 3.00
CA PHE A 835 -27.91 -3.69 2.47
C PHE A 835 -28.88 -2.83 3.28
N GLY A 836 -28.32 -1.99 4.12
CA GLY A 836 -29.05 -1.06 4.99
C GLY A 836 -29.53 0.17 4.23
N ASN A 837 -30.73 0.67 4.54
CA ASN A 837 -31.29 1.86 3.91
C ASN A 837 -30.59 3.17 4.29
N THR A 838 -29.67 3.16 5.26
CA THR A 838 -28.81 4.31 5.59
C THR A 838 -27.42 4.23 4.98
N GLY A 839 -27.14 3.17 4.21
CA GLY A 839 -25.90 3.00 3.44
C GLY A 839 -24.93 1.96 3.99
N HIS A 840 -25.21 1.32 5.13
CA HIS A 840 -24.38 0.23 5.63
C HIS A 840 -24.47 -1.00 4.71
N VAL A 841 -23.32 -1.63 4.46
CA VAL A 841 -23.23 -2.86 3.67
C VAL A 841 -22.41 -3.88 4.46
N VAL A 842 -23.01 -5.02 4.73
CA VAL A 842 -22.40 -6.12 5.48
C VAL A 842 -22.25 -7.31 4.54
N ASN A 843 -21.03 -7.79 4.37
CA ASN A 843 -20.71 -8.91 3.49
C ASN A 843 -20.28 -10.13 4.30
N ILE A 844 -20.84 -11.30 3.97
CA ILE A 844 -20.55 -12.58 4.61
C ILE A 844 -20.15 -13.59 3.52
N PRO A 845 -18.86 -13.91 3.34
CA PRO A 845 -18.42 -14.94 2.41
C PRO A 845 -18.92 -16.34 2.82
N VAL A 846 -19.22 -17.17 1.83
CA VAL A 846 -19.63 -18.57 2.00
C VAL A 846 -18.68 -19.45 1.18
N SER A 847 -18.07 -20.46 1.81
CA SER A 847 -17.11 -21.39 1.18
C SER A 847 -17.51 -22.83 1.48
N VAL A 848 -17.65 -23.67 0.45
CA VAL A 848 -18.18 -25.04 0.63
C VAL A 848 -17.50 -26.05 -0.30
N ILE A 849 -17.18 -27.24 0.19
CA ILE A 849 -17.03 -28.45 -0.64
C ILE A 849 -18.31 -29.28 -0.50
N SER A 850 -19.00 -29.57 -1.60
CA SER A 850 -20.33 -30.20 -1.57
C SER A 850 -20.31 -31.69 -1.86
N LYS A 851 -21.04 -32.49 -1.07
CA LYS A 851 -21.28 -33.92 -1.32
C LYS A 851 -22.75 -34.25 -1.08
N ILE A 852 -23.43 -34.73 -2.11
CA ILE A 852 -24.76 -35.32 -2.04
C ILE A 852 -24.66 -36.55 -1.13
N ALA A 853 -25.52 -36.63 -0.12
CA ALA A 853 -25.61 -37.80 0.73
C ALA A 853 -25.99 -39.02 -0.15
N SER A 854 -25.20 -40.09 -0.08
CA SER A 854 -25.65 -41.40 -0.60
C SER A 854 -26.87 -41.82 0.22
N SER A 855 -28.00 -41.99 -0.47
CA SER A 855 -29.25 -42.51 0.08
C SER A 855 -29.08 -43.82 0.84
#